data_AF-A0A940C0R8-F1
#
_entry.id   AF-A0A940C0R8-F1
#
_cell.length_a   1.000
_cell.length_b   1.000
_cell.length_c   1.000
_cell.angle_alpha   90.00
_cell.angle_beta   90.00
_cell.angle_gamma   90.00
#
_symmetry.space_group_name_H-M   'P 1'
#
loop_
_entity.id
_entity.type
_entity.pdbx_description
1 polymer ?
#
loop_
_entity_poly.entity_id
_entity_poly.type
_entity_poly.pdbx_seq_one_letter_code
_entity_poly.pdbx_strand_id
1 'polypeptide(L)'
;MKRNKISLKIFAALLAVLVLTSAIGSIAFADTGFKYQHDPRENKKAMEDIIVNPNAVYGFSPSATGSLEPYAKYDWTDPAVVEEMRKTRLEYLASYDEMYDILLEMTNAGASVEEMARAVSGKRNELRFKAYENDPEGLATLKERNLLKYGHEEGPLPDELYEQYGSWETVLEKAFAHNPGVDACVGLYDDYYEYYLMFGYVKEVDLNIFAYYDADGVLIKVKALKHNIAVDDIYDFINFYKPEGAAVSKIFKFMDDRLVTIDLDAPEKHENKYNVAKAPNVTEEMSSASHWIKDLSNDILLGRSEIEDLNEDILHNNKTYMNDLDALPETFNGKEYAKSLSSFESPAGMYLGGAPVPESYYEAIRKNIADADVKDTENVRYAIATERTVLKAYPYEDWLSDSDWDKEWDNFANSAILLGEPLLLYNTTADGKFIYARCVCCEGWVKSEDVAVCRDKAEWQNAKNHKNFLLVTGGKVYLEESFDKDISGKMMTMGTKLELAENVDFKDTNRLSWNNYAVKLPVRREDGSYAEKTALISENRDVNIGFLPYTTGNVVAQAYKSLGDRYGWGGMMLSQDCSSFVREVYLCFGIVLPRNTTWQAAMPTETIDLSGMTDEQKKAALDNTPPGAILFIPGHEMMYLGSENGLYYTINDISSLVSPADPEGGIIRPRSIIVNDLSTLRGNGSTWLSNLTCIKIVK
;
A
#
# COMPACT_ATOMS: atom_id res chain seq x y z
N MET A 1 1.70 36.52 -28.67
CA MET A 1 0.54 35.60 -28.56
C MET A 1 0.83 34.08 -28.59
N LYS A 2 2.08 33.59 -28.74
CA LYS A 2 2.41 32.15 -28.51
C LYS A 2 3.53 31.88 -27.48
N ARG A 3 4.09 32.91 -26.85
CA ARG A 3 5.04 32.80 -25.72
C ARG A 3 4.39 32.87 -24.33
N ASN A 4 3.21 33.51 -24.20
CA ASN A 4 2.51 33.66 -22.91
C ASN A 4 1.67 32.45 -22.47
N LYS A 5 1.68 31.32 -23.21
CA LYS A 5 1.05 30.07 -22.76
C LYS A 5 2.03 29.11 -22.06
N ILE A 6 3.32 29.42 -22.03
CA ILE A 6 4.35 28.56 -21.44
C ILE A 6 4.72 29.06 -20.03
N SER A 7 4.82 30.37 -19.81
CA SER A 7 5.05 30.91 -18.45
C SER A 7 3.85 30.68 -17.53
N LEU A 8 2.62 30.88 -18.03
CA LEU A 8 1.40 30.58 -17.28
C LEU A 8 1.21 29.08 -17.05
N LYS A 9 1.73 28.20 -17.92
CA LYS A 9 1.66 26.75 -17.74
C LYS A 9 2.71 26.20 -16.78
N ILE A 10 3.89 26.82 -16.70
CA ILE A 10 4.92 26.41 -15.75
C ILE A 10 4.55 26.85 -14.33
N PHE A 11 3.89 28.01 -14.18
CA PHE A 11 3.34 28.42 -12.88
C PHE A 11 1.97 27.80 -12.57
N ALA A 12 1.12 27.54 -13.58
CA ALA A 12 -0.08 26.73 -13.39
C ALA A 12 0.23 25.24 -13.20
N ALA A 13 1.41 24.72 -13.57
CA ALA A 13 1.85 23.38 -13.17
C ALA A 13 2.31 23.34 -11.70
N LEU A 14 2.73 24.49 -11.15
CA LEU A 14 2.96 24.70 -9.73
C LEU A 14 1.66 24.84 -8.92
N LEU A 15 0.53 25.19 -9.57
CA LEU A 15 -0.79 25.21 -8.93
C LEU A 15 -1.61 23.93 -9.18
N ALA A 16 -1.61 23.42 -10.42
CA ALA A 16 -2.40 22.28 -10.91
C ALA A 16 -1.82 20.91 -10.51
N VAL A 17 -1.59 20.73 -9.21
CA VAL A 17 -1.33 19.41 -8.60
C VAL A 17 -2.64 18.70 -8.25
N LEU A 18 -3.83 19.29 -8.49
CA LEU A 18 -5.10 18.65 -8.17
C LEU A 18 -6.09 18.65 -9.35
N VAL A 19 -6.00 17.62 -10.18
CA VAL A 19 -7.12 17.23 -11.05
C VAL A 19 -7.37 15.71 -11.01
N LEU A 20 -8.61 15.36 -10.62
CA LEU A 20 -9.41 14.12 -10.80
C LEU A 20 -9.01 12.89 -9.92
N THR A 21 -9.88 12.28 -9.09
CA THR A 21 -11.35 12.28 -8.95
C THR A 21 -11.79 12.08 -7.48
N SER A 22 -12.86 12.77 -7.07
CA SER A 22 -13.67 12.46 -5.88
C SER A 22 -14.84 11.53 -6.23
N ALA A 23 -15.05 10.49 -5.42
CA ALA A 23 -16.33 9.79 -5.32
C ALA A 23 -16.96 10.12 -3.96
N ILE A 24 -17.87 11.08 -3.90
CA ILE A 24 -18.77 11.27 -2.75
C ILE A 24 -20.19 11.59 -3.25
N GLY A 25 -21.12 10.84 -2.66
CA GLY A 25 -22.58 10.87 -2.76
C GLY A 25 -23.25 12.12 -3.28
N SER A 26 -24.02 11.91 -4.35
CA SER A 26 -25.13 12.75 -4.77
C SER A 26 -26.17 12.92 -3.66
N ILE A 27 -26.41 14.17 -3.25
CA ILE A 27 -27.66 14.60 -2.64
C ILE A 27 -28.27 15.64 -3.59
N ALA A 28 -29.46 15.34 -4.10
CA ALA A 28 -30.18 16.20 -5.04
C ALA A 28 -30.57 17.54 -4.40
N PHE A 29 -30.64 18.62 -5.19
CA PHE A 29 -31.88 19.38 -5.49
C PHE A 29 -31.61 20.73 -6.21
N ALA A 30 -32.62 21.11 -7.02
CA ALA A 30 -32.91 22.34 -7.77
C ALA A 30 -31.93 22.74 -8.92
N ASP A 31 -32.38 22.46 -10.15
CA ASP A 31 -31.71 22.75 -11.43
C ASP A 31 -31.35 24.24 -11.62
N THR A 32 -30.08 24.55 -11.48
CA THR A 32 -29.39 25.64 -12.19
C THR A 32 -28.61 25.01 -13.33
N GLY A 33 -28.67 25.55 -14.55
CA GLY A 33 -28.05 24.92 -15.73
C GLY A 33 -26.52 24.75 -15.65
N PHE A 34 -25.85 25.52 -14.80
CA PHE A 34 -24.42 25.43 -14.52
C PHE A 34 -24.14 24.72 -13.19
N LYS A 35 -23.14 23.82 -13.18
CA LYS A 35 -22.71 23.07 -11.99
C LYS A 35 -21.22 23.28 -11.75
N TYR A 36 -20.88 23.77 -10.56
CA TYR A 36 -19.50 23.83 -10.08
C TYR A 36 -19.00 22.44 -9.67
N GLN A 37 -17.71 22.19 -9.87
CA GLN A 37 -17.01 21.02 -9.33
C GLN A 37 -16.82 21.17 -7.82
N HIS A 38 -16.49 22.38 -7.36
CA HIS A 38 -16.38 22.73 -5.95
C HIS A 38 -17.44 23.74 -5.57
N ASP A 39 -18.24 23.44 -4.55
CA ASP A 39 -19.36 24.27 -4.16
C ASP A 39 -18.88 25.61 -3.56
N PRO A 40 -19.18 26.77 -4.20
CA PRO A 40 -18.79 28.07 -3.65
C PRO A 40 -19.35 28.35 -2.25
N ARG A 41 -20.41 27.62 -1.83
CA ARG A 41 -20.99 27.74 -0.49
C ARG A 41 -20.09 27.23 0.62
N GLU A 42 -19.13 26.37 0.30
CA GLU A 42 -18.14 25.86 1.26
C GLU A 42 -17.03 26.88 1.53
N ASN A 43 -16.94 27.93 0.71
CA ASN A 43 -15.98 29.01 0.87
C ASN A 43 -16.56 30.15 1.72
N LYS A 44 -16.02 30.29 2.93
CA LYS A 44 -16.49 31.30 3.89
C LYS A 44 -16.40 32.71 3.31
N LYS A 45 -15.35 33.01 2.55
CA LYS A 45 -15.14 34.33 1.96
C LYS A 45 -16.10 34.60 0.81
N ALA A 46 -16.41 33.59 0.00
CA ALA A 46 -17.40 33.72 -1.07
C ALA A 46 -18.79 34.05 -0.49
N MET A 47 -19.18 33.35 0.57
CA MET A 47 -20.48 33.51 1.23
C MET A 47 -20.69 34.85 1.95
N GLU A 48 -19.63 35.64 2.17
CA GLU A 48 -19.76 37.03 2.64
C GLU A 48 -20.26 37.98 1.54
N ASP A 49 -20.04 37.62 0.28
CA ASP A 49 -20.15 38.52 -0.87
C ASP A 49 -21.21 38.07 -1.89
N ILE A 50 -21.76 36.84 -1.78
CA ILE A 50 -22.74 36.28 -2.72
C ILE A 50 -24.01 35.78 -2.03
N ILE A 51 -25.10 35.72 -2.80
CA ILE A 51 -26.34 35.03 -2.46
C ILE A 51 -26.62 33.93 -3.48
N VAL A 52 -27.24 32.84 -3.03
CA VAL A 52 -27.72 31.78 -3.93
C VAL A 52 -28.87 32.34 -4.75
N ASN A 53 -28.71 32.38 -6.07
CA ASN A 53 -29.74 32.83 -7.01
C ASN A 53 -29.85 31.79 -8.14
N PRO A 54 -30.82 30.86 -8.06
CA PRO A 54 -30.95 29.79 -9.06
C PRO A 54 -31.22 30.28 -10.48
N ASN A 55 -31.71 31.50 -10.64
CA ASN A 55 -31.99 32.10 -11.94
C ASN A 55 -30.79 32.86 -12.52
N ALA A 56 -29.72 33.07 -11.73
CA ALA A 56 -28.50 33.67 -12.23
C ALA A 56 -27.75 32.69 -13.13
N VAL A 57 -27.00 33.21 -14.11
CA VAL A 57 -26.31 32.41 -15.14
C VAL A 57 -25.43 31.31 -14.53
N TYR A 58 -24.76 31.60 -13.41
CA TYR A 58 -23.90 30.67 -12.68
C TYR A 58 -24.44 30.28 -11.29
N GLY A 59 -25.74 30.50 -11.03
CA GLY A 59 -26.39 30.09 -9.77
C GLY A 59 -26.14 30.99 -8.55
N PHE A 60 -25.36 32.06 -8.70
CA PHE A 60 -25.06 33.03 -7.64
C PHE A 60 -25.17 34.47 -8.15
N SER A 61 -25.62 35.37 -7.27
CA SER A 61 -25.59 36.82 -7.51
C SER A 61 -24.83 37.54 -6.40
N PRO A 62 -24.23 38.71 -6.65
CA PRO A 62 -23.65 39.55 -5.61
C PRO A 62 -24.65 39.88 -4.51
N SER A 63 -24.18 39.86 -3.27
CA SER A 63 -24.95 40.32 -2.13
C SER A 63 -25.19 41.83 -2.21
N ALA A 64 -26.36 42.30 -1.76
CA ALA A 64 -26.67 43.72 -1.60
C ALA A 64 -25.93 44.37 -0.40
N THR A 65 -25.01 43.63 0.21
CA THR A 65 -24.13 44.06 1.30
C THR A 65 -22.73 43.47 1.06
N GLY A 66 -21.69 44.07 1.64
CA GLY A 66 -20.34 43.55 1.50
C GLY A 66 -19.58 44.17 0.33
N SER A 67 -18.54 43.49 -0.14
CA SER A 67 -17.59 44.08 -1.09
C SER A 67 -18.08 44.10 -2.54
N LEU A 68 -19.11 43.29 -2.84
CA LEU A 68 -19.73 43.18 -4.16
C LEU A 68 -21.06 43.91 -4.31
N GLU A 69 -21.49 44.67 -3.28
CA GLU A 69 -22.70 45.49 -3.33
C GLU A 69 -22.81 46.38 -4.59
N PRO A 70 -21.74 47.03 -5.08
CA PRO A 70 -21.83 47.85 -6.31
C PRO A 70 -22.24 47.06 -7.56
N TYR A 71 -22.09 45.73 -7.54
CA TYR A 71 -22.47 44.83 -8.61
C TYR A 71 -23.87 44.25 -8.46
N ALA A 72 -24.53 44.43 -7.31
CA ALA A 72 -25.88 43.94 -7.06
C ALA A 72 -26.95 44.66 -7.91
N LYS A 73 -26.62 45.83 -8.49
CA LYS A 73 -27.50 46.60 -9.37
C LYS A 73 -27.68 46.01 -10.78
N TYR A 74 -26.81 45.10 -11.21
CA TYR A 74 -26.85 44.48 -12.54
C TYR A 74 -27.77 43.26 -12.56
N ASP A 75 -28.33 42.93 -13.74
CA ASP A 75 -29.16 41.74 -13.91
C ASP A 75 -28.29 40.50 -14.16
N TRP A 76 -28.04 39.72 -13.10
CA TRP A 76 -27.24 38.49 -13.16
C TRP A 76 -27.96 37.29 -13.78
N THR A 77 -29.22 37.46 -14.19
CA THR A 77 -29.97 36.48 -14.98
C THR A 77 -29.79 36.67 -16.48
N ASP A 78 -29.28 37.83 -16.92
CA ASP A 78 -28.98 38.13 -18.32
C ASP A 78 -27.58 37.62 -18.72
N PRO A 79 -27.49 36.62 -19.64
CA PRO A 79 -26.20 36.11 -20.11
C PRO A 79 -25.29 37.16 -20.74
N ALA A 80 -25.83 38.19 -21.39
CA ALA A 80 -25.01 39.23 -22.02
C ALA A 80 -24.32 40.10 -20.98
N VAL A 81 -25.05 40.47 -19.91
CA VAL A 81 -24.50 41.24 -18.78
C VAL A 81 -23.44 40.43 -18.04
N VAL A 82 -23.71 39.15 -17.78
CA VAL A 82 -22.75 38.28 -17.07
C VAL A 82 -21.50 38.01 -17.91
N GLU A 83 -21.62 37.86 -19.24
CA GLU A 83 -20.47 37.68 -20.11
C GLU A 83 -19.58 38.93 -20.17
N GLU A 84 -20.17 40.13 -20.16
CA GLU A 84 -19.41 41.39 -20.07
C GLU A 84 -18.65 41.49 -18.73
N MET A 85 -19.30 41.11 -17.63
CA MET A 85 -18.67 41.06 -16.30
C MET A 85 -17.56 39.99 -16.24
N ARG A 86 -17.77 38.82 -16.85
CA ARG A 86 -16.77 37.74 -16.95
C ARG A 86 -15.55 38.21 -17.73
N LYS A 87 -15.75 38.88 -18.86
CA LYS A 87 -14.66 39.44 -19.67
C LYS A 87 -13.86 40.49 -18.89
N THR A 88 -14.55 41.43 -18.24
CA THR A 88 -13.91 42.45 -17.40
C THR A 88 -13.10 41.82 -16.26
N ARG A 89 -13.64 40.76 -15.64
CA ARG A 89 -12.94 40.00 -14.60
C ARG A 89 -11.68 39.31 -15.12
N LEU A 90 -11.75 38.66 -16.27
CA LEU A 90 -10.58 38.02 -16.90
C LEU A 90 -9.50 39.02 -17.30
N GLU A 91 -9.88 40.18 -17.85
CA GLU A 91 -8.94 41.26 -18.17
C GLU A 91 -8.26 41.82 -16.90
N TYR A 92 -9.02 41.99 -15.81
CA TYR A 92 -8.47 42.39 -14.53
C TYR A 92 -7.49 41.35 -13.96
N LEU A 93 -7.82 40.06 -14.02
CA LEU A 93 -6.91 39.00 -13.55
C LEU A 93 -5.66 38.86 -14.43
N ALA A 94 -5.79 39.04 -15.74
CA ALA A 94 -4.64 39.07 -16.64
C ALA A 94 -3.69 40.24 -16.35
N SER A 95 -4.20 41.35 -15.79
CA SER A 95 -3.35 42.47 -15.39
C SER A 95 -2.37 42.14 -14.25
N TYR A 96 -2.59 41.04 -13.52
CA TYR A 96 -1.67 40.57 -12.48
C TYR A 96 -0.35 40.04 -13.08
N ASP A 97 -0.29 39.75 -14.38
CA ASP A 97 0.96 39.44 -15.09
C ASP A 97 2.03 40.52 -14.82
N GLU A 98 1.63 41.81 -14.78
CA GLU A 98 2.55 42.91 -14.47
C GLU A 98 3.09 42.84 -13.03
N MET A 99 2.30 42.33 -12.08
CA MET A 99 2.75 42.14 -10.70
C MET A 99 3.71 40.95 -10.58
N TYR A 100 3.47 39.88 -11.35
CA TYR A 100 4.38 38.73 -11.41
C TYR A 100 5.72 39.09 -12.04
N ASP A 101 5.73 39.91 -13.10
CA ASP A 101 6.95 40.38 -13.74
C ASP A 101 7.80 41.20 -12.75
N ILE A 102 7.19 42.12 -12.00
CA ILE A 102 7.87 42.88 -10.94
C ILE A 102 8.46 41.96 -9.87
N LEU A 103 7.66 40.99 -9.39
CA LEU A 103 8.10 40.06 -8.36
C LEU A 103 9.31 39.24 -8.85
N LEU A 104 9.27 38.75 -10.09
CA LEU A 104 10.35 37.97 -10.69
C LEU A 104 11.63 38.82 -10.86
N GLU A 105 11.50 40.03 -11.37
CA GLU A 105 12.63 40.96 -11.54
C GLU A 105 13.30 41.29 -10.20
N MET A 106 12.49 41.61 -9.18
CA MET A 106 12.99 41.94 -7.84
C MET A 106 13.60 40.73 -7.14
N THR A 107 13.02 39.55 -7.30
CA THR A 107 13.59 38.29 -6.78
C THR A 107 14.97 38.04 -7.39
N ASN A 108 15.10 38.17 -8.72
CA ASN A 108 16.37 37.99 -9.43
C ASN A 108 17.42 39.05 -9.05
N ALA A 109 16.98 40.25 -8.65
CA ALA A 109 17.84 41.31 -8.14
C ALA A 109 18.23 41.12 -6.66
N GLY A 110 17.72 40.10 -5.98
CA GLY A 110 17.99 39.82 -4.57
C GLY A 110 17.29 40.77 -3.60
N ALA A 111 16.15 41.35 -4.00
CA ALA A 111 15.35 42.21 -3.13
C ALA A 111 14.78 41.45 -1.92
N SER A 112 14.59 42.15 -0.81
CA SER A 112 13.95 41.65 0.40
C SER A 112 12.43 41.47 0.21
N VAL A 113 11.80 40.67 1.08
CA VAL A 113 10.34 40.45 1.08
C VAL A 113 9.58 41.73 1.26
N GLU A 114 10.07 42.61 2.14
CA GLU A 114 9.49 43.92 2.37
C GLU A 114 9.49 44.76 1.08
N GLU A 115 10.63 44.83 0.38
CA GLU A 115 10.75 45.58 -0.87
C GLU A 115 9.78 45.03 -1.93
N MET A 116 9.71 43.70 -2.06
CA MET A 116 8.79 43.03 -2.98
C MET A 116 7.32 43.27 -2.61
N ALA A 117 6.96 43.12 -1.33
CA ALA A 117 5.61 43.32 -0.82
C ALA A 117 5.13 44.76 -1.05
N ARG A 118 6.01 45.75 -0.84
CA ARG A 118 5.72 47.17 -1.10
C ARG A 118 5.50 47.43 -2.58
N ALA A 119 6.38 46.94 -3.44
CA ALA A 119 6.29 47.15 -4.89
C ALA A 119 5.03 46.50 -5.49
N VAL A 120 4.77 45.23 -5.14
CA VAL A 120 3.63 44.46 -5.65
C VAL A 120 2.31 45.02 -5.10
N SER A 121 2.25 45.40 -3.83
CA SER A 121 1.04 46.02 -3.25
C SER A 121 0.74 47.38 -3.87
N GLY A 122 1.78 48.20 -4.10
CA GLY A 122 1.63 49.47 -4.82
C GLY A 122 1.09 49.24 -6.23
N LYS A 123 1.69 48.29 -6.96
CA LYS A 123 1.23 47.93 -8.31
C LYS A 123 -0.21 47.44 -8.33
N ARG A 124 -0.61 46.65 -7.34
CA ARG A 124 -2.00 46.18 -7.22
C ARG A 124 -2.99 47.34 -7.08
N ASN A 125 -2.66 48.36 -6.29
CA ASN A 125 -3.51 49.54 -6.13
C ASN A 125 -3.60 50.32 -7.45
N GLU A 126 -2.50 50.49 -8.19
CA GLU A 126 -2.51 51.09 -9.54
C GLU A 126 -3.41 50.32 -10.50
N LEU A 127 -3.28 49.00 -10.57
CA LEU A 127 -4.09 48.14 -11.43
C LEU A 127 -5.58 48.21 -11.06
N ARG A 128 -5.87 48.33 -9.77
CA ARG A 128 -7.24 48.51 -9.27
C ARG A 128 -7.84 49.84 -9.74
N PHE A 129 -7.08 50.93 -9.77
CA PHE A 129 -7.56 52.21 -10.32
C PHE A 129 -7.72 52.15 -11.83
N LYS A 130 -6.76 51.54 -12.53
CA LYS A 130 -6.80 51.34 -13.98
C LYS A 130 -8.02 50.55 -14.43
N ALA A 131 -8.49 49.60 -13.62
CA ALA A 131 -9.72 48.86 -13.89
C ALA A 131 -10.97 49.75 -14.03
N TYR A 132 -10.95 50.98 -13.49
CA TYR A 132 -12.02 51.97 -13.60
C TYR A 132 -11.66 53.13 -14.56
N GLU A 133 -10.64 53.00 -15.42
CA GLU A 133 -10.21 54.07 -16.33
C GLU A 133 -11.34 54.53 -17.28
N ASN A 134 -12.28 53.63 -17.59
CA ASN A 134 -13.46 53.92 -18.40
C ASN A 134 -14.77 54.05 -17.57
N ASP A 135 -14.70 54.07 -16.24
CA ASP A 135 -15.84 54.21 -15.32
C ASP A 135 -15.57 55.28 -14.23
N PRO A 136 -15.75 56.58 -14.54
CA PRO A 136 -15.48 57.67 -13.61
C PRO A 136 -16.35 57.64 -12.34
N GLU A 137 -17.57 57.11 -12.43
CA GLU A 137 -18.52 57.02 -11.31
C GLU A 137 -18.14 55.87 -10.37
N GLY A 138 -17.76 54.71 -10.93
CA GLY A 138 -17.20 53.59 -10.15
C GLY A 138 -15.86 53.95 -9.51
N LEU A 139 -15.01 54.74 -10.20
CA LEU A 139 -13.76 55.25 -9.64
C LEU A 139 -14.00 56.17 -8.44
N ALA A 140 -14.98 57.08 -8.54
CA ALA A 140 -15.36 57.96 -7.42
C ALA A 140 -15.87 57.14 -6.22
N THR A 141 -16.71 56.14 -6.48
CA THR A 141 -17.23 55.21 -5.46
C THR A 141 -16.12 54.40 -4.78
N LEU A 142 -15.14 53.92 -5.56
CA LEU A 142 -13.96 53.22 -5.04
C LEU A 142 -13.16 54.12 -4.09
N LYS A 143 -12.90 55.37 -4.50
CA LYS A 143 -12.16 56.35 -3.72
C LYS A 143 -12.87 56.72 -2.43
N GLU A 144 -14.18 56.95 -2.48
CA GLU A 144 -14.99 57.23 -1.29
C GLU A 144 -14.96 56.05 -0.31
N ARG A 145 -15.11 54.82 -0.80
CA ARG A 145 -14.99 53.63 0.05
C ARG A 145 -13.58 53.48 0.65
N ASN A 146 -12.53 53.76 -0.12
CA ASN A 146 -11.17 53.72 0.39
C ASN A 146 -10.98 54.78 1.49
N LEU A 147 -11.48 56.00 1.28
CA LEU A 147 -11.43 57.07 2.27
C LEU A 147 -12.16 56.70 3.57
N LEU A 148 -13.34 56.08 3.47
CA LEU A 148 -14.10 55.62 4.63
C LEU A 148 -13.41 54.48 5.39
N LYS A 149 -12.71 53.58 4.68
CA LYS A 149 -12.12 52.38 5.27
C LYS A 149 -10.68 52.54 5.75
N TYR A 150 -9.86 53.29 5.01
CA TYR A 150 -8.42 53.43 5.21
C TYR A 150 -8.03 54.88 5.56
N GLY A 151 -8.92 55.85 5.40
CA GLY A 151 -8.63 57.26 5.67
C GLY A 151 -7.94 58.01 4.53
N HIS A 152 -7.70 57.36 3.39
CA HIS A 152 -7.11 57.92 2.17
C HIS A 152 -7.68 57.25 0.92
N GLU A 153 -7.47 57.86 -0.25
CA GLU A 153 -8.15 57.45 -1.49
C GLU A 153 -7.49 56.24 -2.16
N GLU A 154 -6.20 56.03 -1.89
CA GLU A 154 -5.28 55.09 -2.54
C GLU A 154 -5.63 53.62 -2.29
N GLY A 155 -6.33 53.33 -1.18
CA GLY A 155 -6.59 51.98 -0.73
C GLY A 155 -5.46 51.44 0.14
N PRO A 156 -5.47 50.15 0.52
CA PRO A 156 -4.59 49.64 1.58
C PRO A 156 -3.12 49.87 1.26
N LEU A 157 -2.41 50.58 2.14
CA LEU A 157 -0.97 50.82 2.00
C LEU A 157 -0.16 49.65 2.57
N PRO A 158 1.03 49.35 2.02
CA PRO A 158 1.83 48.21 2.47
C PRO A 158 2.14 48.24 3.97
N ASP A 159 2.44 49.41 4.52
CA ASP A 159 2.71 49.59 5.95
C ASP A 159 1.48 49.29 6.82
N GLU A 160 0.30 49.74 6.40
CA GLU A 160 -0.95 49.47 7.12
C GLU A 160 -1.31 47.99 7.09
N LEU A 161 -1.05 47.33 5.95
CA LEU A 161 -1.22 45.88 5.83
C LEU A 161 -0.21 45.13 6.70
N TYR A 162 1.02 45.64 6.83
CA TYR A 162 2.01 45.08 7.73
C TYR A 162 1.61 45.29 9.20
N GLU A 163 1.13 46.46 9.59
CA GLU A 163 0.59 46.69 10.93
C GLU A 163 -0.60 45.77 11.23
N GLN A 164 -1.46 45.51 10.22
CA GLN A 164 -2.60 44.62 10.36
C GLN A 164 -2.21 43.14 10.49
N TYR A 165 -1.23 42.67 9.69
CA TYR A 165 -0.92 41.24 9.58
C TYR A 165 0.35 40.81 10.32
N GLY A 166 1.23 41.73 10.69
CA GLY A 166 2.49 41.49 11.40
C GLY A 166 3.62 40.87 10.57
N SER A 167 3.43 40.64 9.26
CA SER A 167 4.41 39.95 8.39
C SER A 167 4.36 40.47 6.96
N TRP A 168 5.53 40.75 6.38
CA TRP A 168 5.68 41.21 4.98
C TRP A 168 5.37 40.10 3.97
N GLU A 169 5.60 38.84 4.34
CA GLU A 169 5.21 37.64 3.60
C GLU A 169 3.69 37.59 3.46
N THR A 170 2.97 37.86 4.55
CA THR A 170 1.51 37.92 4.55
C THR A 170 0.99 39.07 3.71
N VAL A 171 1.64 40.23 3.75
CA VAL A 171 1.30 41.38 2.88
C VAL A 171 1.48 41.01 1.41
N LEU A 172 2.61 40.39 1.05
CA LEU A 172 2.90 39.96 -0.32
C LEU A 172 1.89 38.92 -0.82
N GLU A 173 1.59 37.90 -0.03
CA GLU A 173 0.56 36.90 -0.35
C GLU A 173 -0.79 37.57 -0.58
N LYS A 174 -1.22 38.45 0.35
CA LYS A 174 -2.52 39.10 0.25
C LYS A 174 -2.60 40.03 -0.96
N ALA A 175 -1.49 40.54 -1.49
CA ALA A 175 -1.47 41.31 -2.73
C ALA A 175 -2.00 40.51 -3.94
N PHE A 176 -1.81 39.19 -3.97
CA PHE A 176 -2.33 38.33 -5.05
C PHE A 176 -3.71 37.73 -4.77
N ALA A 177 -4.34 38.04 -3.64
CA ALA A 177 -5.62 37.42 -3.29
C ALA A 177 -6.75 37.71 -4.31
N HIS A 178 -7.47 36.66 -4.69
CA HIS A 178 -8.67 36.71 -5.53
C HIS A 178 -9.93 36.89 -4.67
N ASN A 179 -11.02 37.39 -5.26
CA ASN A 179 -12.33 37.42 -4.61
C ASN A 179 -13.16 36.21 -5.09
N PRO A 180 -13.28 35.14 -4.27
CA PRO A 180 -14.00 33.93 -4.66
C PRO A 180 -15.50 34.16 -4.95
N GLY A 181 -16.10 35.21 -4.37
CA GLY A 181 -17.50 35.55 -4.63
C GLY A 181 -17.72 36.07 -6.05
N VAL A 182 -16.85 36.96 -6.53
CA VAL A 182 -16.92 37.45 -7.94
C VAL A 182 -16.76 36.28 -8.88
N ASP A 183 -15.76 35.44 -8.62
CA ASP A 183 -15.43 34.30 -9.44
C ASP A 183 -16.59 33.29 -9.47
N ALA A 184 -17.36 33.14 -8.38
CA ALA A 184 -18.60 32.35 -8.35
C ALA A 184 -19.79 33.01 -9.09
N CYS A 185 -19.86 34.34 -9.14
CA CYS A 185 -20.91 35.02 -9.90
C CYS A 185 -20.68 34.98 -11.42
N VAL A 186 -19.42 34.89 -11.88
CA VAL A 186 -19.05 34.90 -13.30
C VAL A 186 -18.55 33.55 -13.83
N GLY A 187 -18.65 32.46 -13.06
CA GLY A 187 -18.32 31.12 -13.53
C GLY A 187 -16.83 30.77 -13.57
N LEU A 188 -16.00 31.46 -12.79
CA LEU A 188 -14.54 31.28 -12.71
C LEU A 188 -14.08 30.61 -11.41
N TYR A 189 -14.99 30.32 -10.48
CA TYR A 189 -14.62 29.80 -9.15
C TYR A 189 -13.75 28.53 -9.21
N ASP A 190 -14.12 27.55 -10.04
CA ASP A 190 -13.32 26.33 -10.21
C ASP A 190 -11.97 26.60 -10.89
N ASP A 191 -11.89 27.58 -11.80
CA ASP A 191 -10.65 27.95 -12.51
C ASP A 191 -9.58 28.49 -11.54
N TYR A 192 -9.99 28.97 -10.35
CA TYR A 192 -9.11 29.54 -9.32
C TYR A 192 -9.26 28.85 -7.95
N TYR A 193 -9.88 27.68 -7.88
CA TYR A 193 -10.18 27.01 -6.61
C TYR A 193 -8.92 26.71 -5.77
N GLU A 194 -7.84 26.31 -6.43
CA GLU A 194 -6.54 26.04 -5.79
C GLU A 194 -5.94 27.30 -5.12
N TYR A 195 -6.19 28.50 -5.66
CA TYR A 195 -5.82 29.73 -4.98
C TYR A 195 -6.57 29.88 -3.65
N TYR A 196 -7.85 29.51 -3.58
CA TYR A 196 -8.64 29.64 -2.36
C TYR A 196 -8.23 28.65 -1.27
N LEU A 197 -7.74 27.48 -1.65
CA LEU A 197 -7.10 26.54 -0.72
C LEU A 197 -5.84 27.16 -0.10
N MET A 198 -4.96 27.73 -0.92
CA MET A 198 -3.73 28.40 -0.46
C MET A 198 -4.00 29.55 0.52
N PHE A 199 -5.09 30.30 0.33
CA PHE A 199 -5.47 31.40 1.22
C PHE A 199 -6.30 30.98 2.44
N GLY A 200 -6.54 29.68 2.64
CA GLY A 200 -7.32 29.14 3.78
C GLY A 200 -8.81 29.51 3.74
N TYR A 201 -9.34 29.86 2.56
CA TYR A 201 -10.75 30.24 2.40
C TYR A 201 -11.67 29.02 2.33
N VAL A 202 -11.10 27.83 2.18
CA VAL A 202 -11.77 26.53 2.19
C VAL A 202 -11.07 25.63 3.23
N LYS A 203 -11.79 24.67 3.81
CA LYS A 203 -11.22 23.72 4.78
C LYS A 203 -10.12 22.88 4.11
N GLU A 204 -8.92 22.85 4.68
CA GLU A 204 -7.74 22.19 4.10
C GLU A 204 -7.97 20.70 3.80
N VAL A 205 -7.41 20.26 2.66
CA VAL A 205 -7.14 18.86 2.36
C VAL A 205 -5.62 18.69 2.42
N ASP A 206 -5.12 17.89 3.35
CA ASP A 206 -3.68 17.68 3.60
C ASP A 206 -2.93 17.27 2.31
N LEU A 207 -1.92 18.05 1.92
CA LEU A 207 -1.05 17.79 0.78
C LEU A 207 0.38 17.52 1.30
N ASN A 208 0.70 16.23 1.49
CA ASN A 208 1.98 15.81 2.06
C ASN A 208 3.04 15.62 0.95
N ILE A 209 4.09 16.44 0.95
CA ILE A 209 5.27 16.33 0.06
C ILE A 209 6.48 15.91 0.89
N PHE A 210 7.18 14.85 0.48
CA PHE A 210 8.35 14.27 1.14
C PHE A 210 9.56 14.46 0.25
N ALA A 211 10.59 15.16 0.72
CA ALA A 211 11.89 15.26 0.07
C ALA A 211 12.88 14.34 0.81
N TYR A 212 13.61 13.52 0.07
CA TYR A 212 14.58 12.54 0.56
C TYR A 212 15.95 12.96 0.08
N TYR A 213 16.88 13.17 1.01
CA TYR A 213 18.25 13.58 0.76
C TYR A 213 19.21 12.42 1.11
N ASP A 214 20.37 12.36 0.45
CA ASP A 214 21.42 11.41 0.79
C ASP A 214 22.23 11.89 1.99
N ALA A 215 23.19 11.06 2.40
CA ALA A 215 24.05 11.33 3.54
C ALA A 215 24.89 12.62 3.39
N ASP A 216 25.07 13.11 2.17
CA ASP A 216 25.80 14.34 1.85
C ASP A 216 24.86 15.55 1.69
N GLY A 217 23.55 15.37 1.92
CA GLY A 217 22.53 16.42 1.83
C GLY A 217 22.08 16.74 0.41
N VAL A 218 22.33 15.84 -0.55
CA VAL A 218 21.87 15.99 -1.95
C VAL A 218 20.47 15.39 -2.08
N LEU A 219 19.54 16.16 -2.65
CA LEU A 219 18.16 15.74 -2.86
C LEU A 219 18.10 14.57 -3.86
N ILE A 220 17.73 13.39 -3.37
CA ILE A 220 17.68 12.16 -4.17
C ILE A 220 16.28 11.83 -4.66
N LYS A 221 15.22 12.26 -3.95
CA LYS A 221 13.83 11.93 -4.33
C LYS A 221 12.85 12.92 -3.71
N VAL A 222 11.75 13.20 -4.39
CA VAL A 222 10.59 13.85 -3.79
C VAL A 222 9.33 13.01 -4.07
N LYS A 223 8.43 12.88 -3.10
CA LYS A 223 7.17 12.12 -3.23
C LYS A 223 6.02 12.94 -2.65
N ALA A 224 4.96 13.18 -3.40
CA ALA A 224 3.70 13.68 -2.85
C ALA A 224 2.77 12.49 -2.56
N LEU A 225 2.21 12.38 -1.35
CA LEU A 225 1.44 11.20 -0.93
C LEU A 225 0.03 11.12 -1.52
N LYS A 226 -0.41 12.10 -2.31
CA LYS A 226 -1.79 12.06 -2.86
C LYS A 226 -1.98 12.23 -4.36
N HIS A 227 -0.99 12.56 -5.18
CA HIS A 227 -1.15 12.55 -6.64
C HIS A 227 0.17 12.23 -7.39
N ASN A 228 0.03 11.59 -8.57
CA ASN A 228 1.13 11.18 -9.45
C ASN A 228 1.69 12.40 -10.20
N ILE A 229 2.67 13.08 -9.59
CA ILE A 229 3.48 14.10 -10.25
C ILE A 229 4.62 13.39 -11.00
N ALA A 230 4.88 13.77 -12.25
CA ALA A 230 6.03 13.24 -12.99
C ALA A 230 7.33 13.72 -12.33
N VAL A 231 8.24 12.78 -12.06
CA VAL A 231 9.48 13.01 -11.33
C VAL A 231 10.38 14.06 -12.01
N ASP A 232 10.34 14.14 -13.33
CA ASP A 232 11.17 15.05 -14.14
C ASP A 232 10.80 16.53 -13.94
N ASP A 233 9.52 16.85 -13.74
CA ASP A 233 9.06 18.23 -13.52
C ASP A 233 9.52 18.79 -12.15
N ILE A 234 9.72 17.90 -11.17
CA ILE A 234 10.25 18.26 -9.84
C ILE A 234 11.79 18.40 -9.89
N TYR A 235 12.48 17.58 -10.67
CA TYR A 235 13.92 17.71 -10.86
C TYR A 235 14.31 18.99 -11.60
N ASP A 236 13.53 19.42 -12.59
CA ASP A 236 13.75 20.69 -13.28
C ASP A 236 13.54 21.90 -12.36
N PHE A 237 12.58 21.82 -11.44
CA PHE A 237 12.37 22.82 -10.37
C PHE A 237 13.59 22.93 -9.42
N ILE A 238 14.15 21.79 -9.00
CA ILE A 238 15.32 21.75 -8.09
C ILE A 238 16.59 22.25 -8.81
N ASN A 239 16.76 21.93 -10.09
CA ASN A 239 17.93 22.34 -10.86
C ASN A 239 17.86 23.82 -11.30
N PHE A 240 16.67 24.39 -11.51
CA PHE A 240 16.50 25.82 -11.82
C PHE A 240 16.95 26.74 -10.67
N TYR A 241 16.87 26.28 -9.42
CA TYR A 241 17.27 27.02 -8.21
C TYR A 241 18.69 26.70 -7.70
N LYS A 242 19.55 26.08 -8.50
CA LYS A 242 21.01 26.04 -8.25
C LYS A 242 21.67 27.29 -8.86
N PRO A 243 21.84 28.42 -8.14
CA PRO A 243 22.93 29.30 -8.50
C PRO A 243 24.23 28.57 -8.10
N GLU A 244 25.18 28.50 -9.03
CA GLU A 244 26.50 27.93 -8.78
C GLU A 244 27.12 28.56 -7.52
N GLY A 245 27.19 27.79 -6.42
CA GLY A 245 28.05 28.10 -5.27
C GLY A 245 27.42 28.64 -3.99
N ALA A 246 26.09 28.65 -3.80
CA ALA A 246 25.49 29.03 -2.52
C ALA A 246 24.94 27.82 -1.73
N ALA A 247 25.33 27.71 -0.46
CA ALA A 247 24.88 26.66 0.45
C ALA A 247 23.34 26.62 0.55
N VAL A 248 22.78 25.42 0.43
CA VAL A 248 21.34 25.08 0.44
C VAL A 248 20.62 25.57 1.72
N SER A 249 21.35 25.98 2.77
CA SER A 249 20.78 26.36 4.07
C SER A 249 20.15 27.76 4.17
N LYS A 250 20.22 28.61 3.14
CA LYS A 250 19.66 29.98 3.21
C LYS A 250 18.37 30.21 2.43
N ILE A 251 18.01 29.36 1.46
CA ILE A 251 16.75 29.51 0.70
C ILE A 251 15.57 28.83 1.43
N PHE A 252 15.84 27.82 2.27
CA PHE A 252 14.79 27.11 3.03
C PHE A 252 14.39 27.76 4.36
N LYS A 253 14.94 28.94 4.70
CA LYS A 253 14.47 29.71 5.88
C LYS A 253 13.23 30.57 5.59
N PHE A 254 12.64 30.42 4.39
CA PHE A 254 11.66 31.35 3.81
C PHE A 254 10.22 30.80 3.79
N MET A 255 9.99 29.58 4.27
CA MET A 255 8.66 28.98 4.38
C MET A 255 8.30 28.58 5.82
N ASP A 256 9.11 29.02 6.79
CA ASP A 256 9.09 28.48 8.16
C ASP A 256 8.03 29.15 9.06
N ASP A 257 7.65 30.40 8.82
CA ASP A 257 6.74 31.08 9.77
C ASP A 257 5.24 30.78 9.54
N ARG A 258 4.89 29.95 8.55
CA ARG A 258 3.55 29.33 8.46
C ARG A 258 3.54 27.83 8.17
N LEU A 259 4.68 27.15 8.09
CA LEU A 259 4.76 25.69 8.11
C LEU A 259 6.14 25.24 8.63
N VAL A 260 6.10 24.65 9.84
CA VAL A 260 7.11 23.75 10.44
C VAL A 260 8.40 24.41 10.94
N THR A 261 8.38 24.80 12.22
CA THR A 261 9.57 24.92 13.07
C THR A 261 10.40 23.64 12.97
N ILE A 262 11.60 23.70 12.39
CA ILE A 262 12.60 22.63 12.55
C ILE A 262 13.49 23.04 13.73
N ASP A 263 13.12 22.55 14.91
CA ASP A 263 13.98 22.60 16.08
C ASP A 263 15.18 21.66 15.87
N LEU A 264 16.40 22.19 15.97
CA LEU A 264 17.64 21.44 15.79
C LEU A 264 18.26 20.96 17.11
N ASP A 265 17.58 21.15 18.24
CA ASP A 265 18.06 20.66 19.54
C ASP A 265 17.01 19.82 20.28
N ALA A 266 17.28 18.50 20.32
CA ALA A 266 16.54 17.43 21.02
C ALA A 266 15.08 17.20 20.56
N PRO A 267 14.68 15.94 20.28
CA PRO A 267 13.37 15.66 19.73
C PRO A 267 12.29 15.89 20.79
N GLU A 268 11.60 17.03 20.75
CA GLU A 268 10.24 17.08 21.27
C GLU A 268 9.35 16.18 20.40
N LYS A 269 8.72 15.19 21.05
CA LYS A 269 7.78 14.25 20.43
C LYS A 269 6.58 15.01 19.85
N HIS A 270 6.67 15.42 18.59
CA HIS A 270 5.48 15.76 17.82
C HIS A 270 4.66 14.48 17.61
N GLU A 271 3.49 14.39 18.25
CA GLU A 271 2.52 13.31 18.02
C GLU A 271 2.12 13.29 16.53
N ASN A 272 2.65 12.32 15.81
CA ASN A 272 2.33 12.08 14.42
C ASN A 272 0.82 11.77 14.30
N LYS A 273 0.07 12.64 13.61
CA LYS A 273 -1.39 12.52 13.44
C LYS A 273 -1.81 11.29 12.63
N TYR A 274 -0.85 10.61 12.00
CA TYR A 274 -1.02 9.37 11.24
C TYR A 274 -0.24 8.22 11.88
N ASN A 275 -0.35 8.05 13.20
CA ASN A 275 0.22 6.91 13.91
C ASN A 275 -0.32 5.59 13.32
N VAL A 276 0.59 4.70 12.92
CA VAL A 276 0.22 3.32 12.59
C VAL A 276 -0.33 2.70 13.87
N ALA A 277 -1.60 2.30 13.83
CA ALA A 277 -2.23 1.69 15.00
C ALA A 277 -1.46 0.44 15.41
N LYS A 278 -1.14 0.34 16.70
CA LYS A 278 -0.44 -0.80 17.29
C LYS A 278 -1.40 -1.59 18.19
N ALA A 279 -1.07 -2.87 18.39
CA ALA A 279 -1.71 -3.63 19.45
C ALA A 279 -1.42 -2.98 20.83
N PRO A 280 -2.23 -3.23 21.87
CA PRO A 280 -1.93 -2.79 23.21
C PRO A 280 -0.52 -3.20 23.64
N ASN A 281 0.13 -2.36 24.44
CA ASN A 281 1.48 -2.55 24.97
C ASN A 281 2.61 -2.61 23.92
N VAL A 282 2.32 -2.44 22.63
CA VAL A 282 3.33 -2.40 21.57
C VAL A 282 3.74 -0.96 21.29
N THR A 283 5.03 -0.67 21.45
CA THR A 283 5.61 0.63 21.10
C THR A 283 5.97 0.71 19.61
N GLU A 284 6.33 1.90 19.13
CA GLU A 284 6.79 2.06 17.74
C GLU A 284 8.09 1.29 17.49
N GLU A 285 9.02 1.32 18.44
CA GLU A 285 10.30 0.63 18.35
C GLU A 285 10.12 -0.88 18.24
N MET A 286 9.15 -1.44 18.98
CA MET A 286 8.79 -2.85 18.92
C MET A 286 8.28 -3.31 17.54
N SER A 287 7.93 -2.37 16.64
CA SER A 287 7.56 -2.68 15.25
C SER A 287 8.77 -2.83 14.31
N SER A 288 10.00 -2.75 14.84
CA SER A 288 11.22 -3.02 14.10
C SER A 288 11.91 -4.29 14.59
N ALA A 289 12.37 -5.14 13.67
CA ALA A 289 13.22 -6.28 14.01
C ALA A 289 14.45 -5.85 14.82
N SER A 290 15.03 -4.67 14.52
CA SER A 290 16.23 -4.16 15.19
C SER A 290 16.07 -4.04 16.71
N HIS A 291 14.84 -3.78 17.19
CA HIS A 291 14.54 -3.69 18.62
C HIS A 291 14.78 -5.02 19.33
N TRP A 292 14.38 -6.12 18.69
CA TRP A 292 14.42 -7.47 19.25
C TRP A 292 15.76 -8.17 19.05
N ILE A 293 16.54 -7.79 18.03
CA ILE A 293 17.77 -8.49 17.66
C ILE A 293 19.07 -7.85 18.16
N LYS A 294 19.03 -6.61 18.68
CA LYS A 294 20.22 -5.80 19.01
C LYS A 294 21.26 -6.50 19.91
N ASP A 295 20.80 -7.36 20.82
CA ASP A 295 21.63 -8.03 21.83
C ASP A 295 21.71 -9.56 21.60
N LEU A 296 21.22 -10.05 20.46
CA LEU A 296 21.23 -11.47 20.15
C LEU A 296 22.58 -11.90 19.59
N SER A 297 23.01 -13.11 19.96
CA SER A 297 24.17 -13.73 19.33
C SER A 297 23.87 -14.04 17.85
N ASN A 298 24.91 -13.93 17.02
CA ASN A 298 24.88 -14.35 15.61
C ASN A 298 25.35 -15.80 15.42
N ASP A 299 25.29 -16.62 16.48
CA ASP A 299 25.63 -18.04 16.41
C ASP A 299 24.72 -18.77 15.42
N ILE A 300 25.34 -19.63 14.61
CA ILE A 300 24.63 -20.57 13.75
C ILE A 300 23.98 -21.61 14.66
N LEU A 301 22.66 -21.71 14.59
CA LEU A 301 21.87 -22.63 15.40
C LEU A 301 21.99 -24.07 14.89
N LEU A 302 21.94 -24.26 13.57
CA LEU A 302 22.15 -25.54 12.88
C LEU A 302 22.94 -25.31 11.58
N GLY A 303 23.92 -26.17 11.33
CA GLY A 303 24.61 -26.29 10.05
C GLY A 303 23.76 -26.96 8.97
N ARG A 304 24.26 -26.98 7.74
CA ARG A 304 23.48 -27.51 6.58
C ARG A 304 23.13 -28.99 6.72
N SER A 305 24.10 -29.82 7.13
CA SER A 305 23.85 -31.26 7.36
C SER A 305 22.81 -31.49 8.46
N GLU A 306 22.86 -30.70 9.54
CA GLU A 306 21.91 -30.84 10.66
C GLU A 306 20.48 -30.40 10.25
N ILE A 307 20.37 -29.39 9.39
CA ILE A 307 19.08 -28.98 8.79
C ILE A 307 18.53 -30.07 7.86
N GLU A 308 19.39 -30.71 7.07
CA GLU A 308 19.00 -31.85 6.22
C GLU A 308 18.49 -33.03 7.07
N ASP A 309 19.23 -33.40 8.12
CA ASP A 309 18.81 -34.44 9.07
C ASP A 309 17.48 -34.09 9.75
N LEU A 310 17.29 -32.83 10.18
CA LEU A 310 16.04 -32.36 10.76
C LEU A 310 14.87 -32.44 9.76
N ASN A 311 15.10 -32.07 8.50
CA ASN A 311 14.07 -32.16 7.47
C ASN A 311 13.65 -33.61 7.22
N GLU A 312 14.60 -34.55 7.21
CA GLU A 312 14.33 -35.99 7.09
C GLU A 312 13.52 -36.52 8.29
N ASP A 313 13.88 -36.11 9.51
CA ASP A 313 13.14 -36.48 10.73
C ASP A 313 11.71 -35.92 10.72
N ILE A 314 11.53 -34.67 10.29
CA ILE A 314 10.22 -34.03 10.14
C ILE A 314 9.40 -34.77 9.07
N LEU A 315 9.99 -35.08 7.91
CA LEU A 315 9.32 -35.73 6.78
C LEU A 315 8.81 -37.13 7.15
N HIS A 316 9.58 -37.89 7.91
CA HIS A 316 9.27 -39.27 8.27
C HIS A 316 8.46 -39.43 9.57
N ASN A 317 8.21 -38.34 10.29
CA ASN A 317 7.32 -38.36 11.45
C ASN A 317 5.86 -38.39 11.00
N ASN A 318 5.17 -39.51 11.24
CA ASN A 318 3.78 -39.69 10.79
C ASN A 318 2.76 -38.66 11.33
N LYS A 319 3.10 -37.89 12.37
CA LYS A 319 2.24 -36.84 12.92
C LYS A 319 2.39 -35.50 12.19
N THR A 320 3.37 -35.36 11.31
CA THR A 320 3.59 -34.14 10.50
C THR A 320 2.79 -34.16 9.20
N TYR A 321 2.28 -35.32 8.78
CA TYR A 321 1.48 -35.50 7.56
C TYR A 321 2.16 -34.94 6.30
N MET A 322 3.48 -35.04 6.24
CA MET A 322 4.25 -34.65 5.06
C MET A 322 4.29 -35.77 4.03
N ASN A 323 4.42 -35.38 2.76
CA ASN A 323 4.51 -36.28 1.63
C ASN A 323 5.96 -36.38 1.16
N ASP A 324 6.56 -37.56 1.29
CA ASP A 324 7.78 -37.89 0.56
C ASP A 324 7.42 -38.13 -0.92
N LEU A 325 7.54 -37.05 -1.71
CA LEU A 325 7.21 -37.08 -3.13
C LEU A 325 8.09 -38.05 -3.94
N ASP A 326 9.29 -38.37 -3.44
CA ASP A 326 10.22 -39.26 -4.14
C ASP A 326 9.89 -40.75 -3.89
N ALA A 327 9.31 -41.06 -2.71
CA ALA A 327 8.90 -42.40 -2.31
C ALA A 327 7.44 -42.77 -2.62
N LEU A 328 6.60 -41.82 -3.06
CA LEU A 328 5.22 -42.10 -3.42
C LEU A 328 5.10 -43.04 -4.65
N PRO A 329 4.07 -43.92 -4.70
CA PRO A 329 3.89 -44.84 -5.83
C PRO A 329 3.77 -44.12 -7.17
N GLU A 330 4.45 -44.65 -8.20
CA GLU A 330 4.46 -44.06 -9.55
C GLU A 330 3.18 -44.35 -10.35
N THR A 331 2.35 -45.29 -9.88
CA THR A 331 1.08 -45.66 -10.51
C THR A 331 -0.05 -45.72 -9.49
N PHE A 332 -1.27 -45.42 -9.92
CA PHE A 332 -2.47 -45.49 -9.10
C PHE A 332 -3.70 -45.93 -9.91
N ASN A 333 -4.76 -46.36 -9.23
CA ASN A 333 -6.02 -46.70 -9.90
C ASN A 333 -6.83 -45.43 -10.14
N GLY A 334 -6.79 -44.91 -11.37
CA GLY A 334 -7.42 -43.64 -11.73
C GLY A 334 -8.93 -43.61 -11.49
N LYS A 335 -9.65 -44.68 -11.83
CA LYS A 335 -11.10 -44.77 -11.63
C LYS A 335 -11.50 -44.86 -10.16
N GLU A 336 -10.80 -45.66 -9.36
CA GLU A 336 -11.03 -45.74 -7.91
C GLU A 336 -10.72 -44.40 -7.24
N TYR A 337 -9.66 -43.72 -7.67
CA TYR A 337 -9.28 -42.42 -7.15
C TYR A 337 -10.30 -41.34 -7.53
N ALA A 338 -10.76 -41.28 -8.79
CA ALA A 338 -11.86 -40.39 -9.21
C ALA A 338 -13.12 -40.61 -8.38
N LYS A 339 -13.48 -41.89 -8.16
CA LYS A 339 -14.64 -42.25 -7.34
C LYS A 339 -14.47 -41.80 -5.89
N SER A 340 -13.29 -41.98 -5.30
CA SER A 340 -12.99 -41.52 -3.94
C SER A 340 -13.12 -40.01 -3.83
N LEU A 341 -12.45 -39.27 -4.72
CA LEU A 341 -12.45 -37.81 -4.74
C LEU A 341 -13.83 -37.20 -5.02
N SER A 342 -14.72 -37.91 -5.71
CA SER A 342 -16.10 -37.48 -6.00
C SER A 342 -17.14 -37.91 -4.95
N SER A 343 -16.74 -38.65 -3.92
CA SER A 343 -17.68 -39.18 -2.91
C SER A 343 -17.86 -38.29 -1.67
N PHE A 344 -17.50 -37.01 -1.75
CA PHE A 344 -17.61 -36.09 -0.61
C PHE A 344 -19.06 -35.66 -0.33
N GLU A 345 -19.38 -35.48 0.95
CA GLU A 345 -20.64 -34.89 1.40
C GLU A 345 -20.63 -33.38 1.15
N SER A 346 -21.76 -32.86 0.68
CA SER A 346 -21.94 -31.42 0.47
C SER A 346 -21.81 -30.67 1.80
N PRO A 347 -20.90 -29.70 1.89
CA PRO A 347 -20.79 -28.88 3.09
C PRO A 347 -22.08 -28.08 3.33
N ALA A 348 -22.54 -28.06 4.58
CA ALA A 348 -23.72 -27.31 4.98
C ALA A 348 -23.39 -25.84 5.26
N GLY A 349 -24.34 -24.93 4.99
CA GLY A 349 -24.26 -23.53 5.41
C GLY A 349 -23.20 -22.69 4.68
N MET A 350 -22.80 -23.11 3.48
CA MET A 350 -21.84 -22.36 2.67
C MET A 350 -22.51 -21.32 1.79
N TYR A 351 -21.76 -20.26 1.50
CA TYR A 351 -22.15 -19.16 0.64
C TYR A 351 -21.10 -18.95 -0.45
N LEU A 352 -21.60 -18.64 -1.66
CA LEU A 352 -20.81 -18.28 -2.83
C LEU A 352 -21.25 -16.89 -3.29
N GLY A 353 -20.34 -15.91 -3.24
CA GLY A 353 -20.68 -14.53 -3.55
C GLY A 353 -21.75 -13.91 -2.63
N GLY A 354 -21.94 -14.47 -1.44
CA GLY A 354 -22.97 -14.09 -0.47
C GLY A 354 -24.33 -14.77 -0.64
N ALA A 355 -24.48 -15.67 -1.62
CA ALA A 355 -25.69 -16.46 -1.80
C ALA A 355 -25.49 -17.89 -1.27
N PRO A 356 -26.49 -18.50 -0.62
CA PRO A 356 -26.41 -19.90 -0.21
C PRO A 356 -26.10 -20.83 -1.39
N VAL A 357 -25.18 -21.77 -1.18
CA VAL A 357 -24.79 -22.72 -2.23
C VAL A 357 -25.83 -23.85 -2.32
N PRO A 358 -26.47 -24.06 -3.49
CA PRO A 358 -27.43 -25.14 -3.67
C PRO A 358 -26.73 -26.49 -3.83
N GLU A 359 -27.41 -27.58 -3.49
CA GLU A 359 -26.89 -28.95 -3.66
C GLU A 359 -26.44 -29.25 -5.10
N SER A 360 -27.15 -28.70 -6.08
CA SER A 360 -26.83 -28.86 -7.51
C SER A 360 -25.44 -28.35 -7.88
N TYR A 361 -24.88 -27.40 -7.12
CA TYR A 361 -23.49 -26.95 -7.29
C TYR A 361 -22.49 -28.05 -6.90
N TYR A 362 -22.68 -28.69 -5.75
CA TYR A 362 -21.83 -29.78 -5.29
C TYR A 362 -22.01 -31.04 -6.14
N GLU A 363 -23.24 -31.33 -6.61
CA GLU A 363 -23.51 -32.40 -7.57
C GLU A 363 -22.73 -32.18 -8.87
N ALA A 364 -22.67 -30.94 -9.37
CA ALA A 364 -21.89 -30.60 -10.56
C ALA A 364 -20.38 -30.83 -10.33
N ILE A 365 -19.85 -30.44 -9.17
CA ILE A 365 -18.44 -30.71 -8.81
C ILE A 365 -18.16 -32.22 -8.77
N ARG A 366 -18.99 -33.00 -8.05
CA ARG A 366 -18.83 -34.46 -7.96
C ARG A 366 -18.89 -35.11 -9.34
N LYS A 367 -19.83 -34.68 -10.18
CA LYS A 367 -19.95 -35.17 -11.55
C LYS A 367 -18.72 -34.83 -12.39
N ASN A 368 -18.20 -33.61 -12.30
CA ASN A 368 -17.00 -33.19 -13.03
C ASN A 368 -15.75 -34.00 -12.63
N ILE A 369 -15.65 -34.43 -11.37
CA ILE A 369 -14.58 -35.32 -10.91
C ILE A 369 -14.84 -36.77 -11.38
N ALA A 370 -16.07 -37.26 -11.26
CA ALA A 370 -16.43 -38.64 -11.61
C ALA A 370 -16.35 -38.94 -13.12
N ASP A 371 -16.62 -37.95 -13.95
CA ASP A 371 -16.57 -38.04 -15.41
C ASP A 371 -15.14 -37.87 -15.98
N ALA A 372 -14.12 -37.73 -15.13
CA ALA A 372 -12.74 -37.60 -15.56
C ALA A 372 -12.33 -38.76 -16.50
N ASP A 373 -11.61 -38.44 -17.58
CA ASP A 373 -11.08 -39.44 -18.51
C ASP A 373 -9.86 -40.12 -17.89
N VAL A 374 -10.11 -41.19 -17.12
CA VAL A 374 -9.08 -41.95 -16.39
C VAL A 374 -9.24 -43.45 -16.54
N LYS A 375 -8.11 -44.15 -16.57
CA LYS A 375 -8.01 -45.61 -16.68
C LYS A 375 -7.89 -46.27 -15.30
N ASP A 376 -7.98 -47.60 -15.28
CA ASP A 376 -7.77 -48.41 -14.08
C ASP A 376 -6.31 -48.39 -13.59
N THR A 377 -5.36 -48.00 -14.45
CA THR A 377 -3.96 -47.79 -14.09
C THR A 377 -3.47 -46.55 -14.78
N GLU A 378 -3.19 -45.53 -13.98
CA GLU A 378 -2.64 -44.25 -14.40
C GLU A 378 -1.24 -44.08 -13.83
N ASN A 379 -0.39 -43.39 -14.58
CA ASN A 379 0.90 -42.95 -14.09
C ASN A 379 0.72 -41.60 -13.38
N VAL A 380 1.41 -41.42 -12.26
CA VAL A 380 1.57 -40.09 -11.66
C VAL A 380 2.32 -39.20 -12.65
N ARG A 381 1.83 -37.97 -12.82
CA ARG A 381 2.52 -36.96 -13.63
C ARG A 381 3.34 -36.06 -12.72
N TYR A 382 4.53 -35.70 -13.15
CA TYR A 382 5.43 -34.82 -12.42
C TYR A 382 5.26 -33.39 -12.89
N ALA A 383 5.20 -32.41 -11.98
CA ALA A 383 4.98 -31.03 -12.36
C ALA A 383 5.69 -30.04 -11.45
N ILE A 384 5.82 -28.81 -11.94
CA ILE A 384 6.32 -27.64 -11.22
C ILE A 384 5.25 -26.54 -11.28
N ALA A 385 5.00 -25.87 -10.16
CA ALA A 385 4.15 -24.70 -10.15
C ALA A 385 4.82 -23.53 -10.89
N THR A 386 4.09 -22.89 -11.79
CA THR A 386 4.58 -21.74 -12.57
C THR A 386 4.04 -20.40 -12.04
N GLU A 387 3.13 -20.47 -11.08
CA GLU A 387 2.55 -19.35 -10.36
C GLU A 387 2.50 -19.66 -8.86
N ARG A 388 2.44 -18.62 -8.03
CA ARG A 388 1.95 -18.81 -6.67
C ARG A 388 0.44 -19.06 -6.71
N THR A 389 0.00 -20.23 -6.28
CA THR A 389 -1.40 -20.66 -6.35
C THR A 389 -1.87 -21.30 -5.04
N VAL A 390 -3.08 -21.84 -5.01
CA VAL A 390 -3.71 -22.43 -3.82
C VAL A 390 -4.25 -23.82 -4.13
N LEU A 391 -3.89 -24.79 -3.29
CA LEU A 391 -4.57 -26.09 -3.21
C LEU A 391 -5.89 -25.93 -2.45
N LYS A 392 -6.97 -26.42 -3.03
CA LYS A 392 -8.32 -26.41 -2.43
C LYS A 392 -8.83 -27.82 -2.17
N ALA A 393 -9.73 -27.98 -1.21
CA ALA A 393 -10.36 -29.28 -0.95
C ALA A 393 -11.25 -29.77 -2.11
N TYR A 394 -11.79 -28.84 -2.90
CA TYR A 394 -12.65 -29.13 -4.06
C TYR A 394 -12.23 -28.28 -5.28
N PRO A 395 -12.53 -28.71 -6.53
CA PRO A 395 -12.15 -27.98 -7.75
C PRO A 395 -13.19 -26.89 -8.09
N TYR A 396 -13.04 -25.71 -7.48
CA TYR A 396 -13.86 -24.52 -7.77
C TYR A 396 -13.00 -23.25 -7.86
N GLU A 397 -13.45 -22.29 -8.68
CA GLU A 397 -12.69 -21.06 -8.98
C GLU A 397 -12.83 -20.01 -7.86
N ASP A 398 -14.06 -19.75 -7.42
CA ASP A 398 -14.40 -18.72 -6.42
C ASP A 398 -14.02 -19.13 -4.98
N TRP A 399 -14.57 -18.47 -3.96
CA TRP A 399 -14.38 -18.77 -2.53
C TRP A 399 -15.70 -19.21 -1.89
N LEU A 400 -15.63 -20.24 -1.04
CA LEU A 400 -16.76 -20.79 -0.30
C LEU A 400 -16.63 -20.42 1.17
N SER A 401 -17.52 -19.53 1.63
CA SER A 401 -17.51 -19.00 3.00
C SER A 401 -18.65 -19.60 3.82
N ASP A 402 -18.43 -19.80 5.11
CA ASP A 402 -19.48 -20.15 6.08
C ASP A 402 -20.37 -18.96 6.48
N SER A 403 -20.19 -17.81 5.84
CA SER A 403 -21.01 -16.62 6.02
C SER A 403 -21.36 -15.95 4.69
N ASP A 404 -22.50 -15.25 4.65
CA ASP A 404 -23.00 -14.53 3.48
C ASP A 404 -22.27 -13.19 3.22
N TRP A 405 -21.49 -12.72 4.18
CA TRP A 405 -20.88 -11.39 4.14
C TRP A 405 -19.35 -11.43 4.09
N ASP A 406 -18.70 -12.47 4.60
CA ASP A 406 -17.24 -12.54 4.67
C ASP A 406 -16.65 -13.13 3.38
N LYS A 407 -16.43 -12.23 2.41
CA LYS A 407 -15.89 -12.58 1.09
C LYS A 407 -14.38 -12.84 1.08
N GLU A 408 -13.72 -12.68 2.23
CA GLU A 408 -12.27 -12.84 2.36
C GLU A 408 -11.90 -14.12 3.10
N TRP A 409 -12.84 -15.06 3.17
CA TRP A 409 -12.69 -16.34 3.84
C TRP A 409 -13.16 -17.46 2.93
N ASP A 410 -12.28 -18.43 2.66
CA ASP A 410 -12.61 -19.66 1.92
C ASP A 410 -12.32 -20.85 2.82
N ASN A 411 -13.37 -21.47 3.35
CA ASN A 411 -13.26 -22.58 4.28
C ASN A 411 -12.53 -23.79 3.69
N PHE A 412 -12.39 -23.87 2.36
CA PHE A 412 -11.78 -25.00 1.67
C PHE A 412 -10.49 -24.65 0.92
N ALA A 413 -9.83 -23.54 1.25
CA ALA A 413 -8.43 -23.32 0.89
C ALA A 413 -7.52 -24.09 1.86
N ASN A 414 -6.70 -24.99 1.33
CA ASN A 414 -5.82 -25.85 2.14
C ASN A 414 -4.43 -25.24 2.32
N SER A 415 -3.77 -24.87 1.21
CA SER A 415 -2.40 -24.36 1.24
C SER A 415 -2.06 -23.56 0.00
N ALA A 416 -1.26 -22.49 0.18
CA ALA A 416 -0.52 -21.92 -0.92
C ALA A 416 0.53 -22.92 -1.44
N ILE A 417 0.80 -22.83 -2.74
CA ILE A 417 1.93 -23.44 -3.43
C ILE A 417 2.80 -22.30 -3.96
N LEU A 418 4.11 -22.36 -3.70
CA LEU A 418 5.05 -21.36 -4.17
C LEU A 418 5.38 -21.58 -5.66
N LEU A 419 5.74 -20.51 -6.36
CA LEU A 419 6.30 -20.62 -7.70
C LEU A 419 7.57 -21.49 -7.64
N GLY A 420 7.69 -22.46 -8.55
CA GLY A 420 8.80 -23.42 -8.58
C GLY A 420 8.65 -24.61 -7.64
N GLU A 421 7.58 -24.71 -6.86
CA GLU A 421 7.38 -25.83 -5.95
C GLU A 421 7.02 -27.12 -6.74
N PRO A 422 7.64 -28.27 -6.40
CA PRO A 422 7.38 -29.52 -7.09
C PRO A 422 6.08 -30.19 -6.65
N LEU A 423 5.37 -30.76 -7.61
CA LEU A 423 4.08 -31.42 -7.44
C LEU A 423 4.05 -32.81 -8.09
N LEU A 424 3.31 -33.71 -7.47
CA LEU A 424 2.82 -34.93 -8.10
C LEU A 424 1.34 -34.76 -8.45
N LEU A 425 0.98 -35.05 -9.69
CA LEU A 425 -0.35 -34.84 -10.25
C LEU A 425 -1.05 -36.18 -10.49
N TYR A 426 -2.31 -36.25 -10.05
CA TYR A 426 -3.19 -37.41 -10.16
C TYR A 426 -4.32 -37.10 -11.17
N ASN A 427 -5.58 -37.17 -10.74
CA ASN A 427 -6.75 -36.95 -11.61
C ASN A 427 -6.90 -35.49 -12.03
N THR A 428 -7.23 -35.28 -13.30
CA THR A 428 -7.75 -34.02 -13.82
C THR A 428 -9.27 -34.07 -13.81
N THR A 429 -9.97 -32.97 -13.54
CA THR A 429 -11.42 -32.88 -13.76
C THR A 429 -11.77 -33.09 -15.23
N ALA A 430 -13.01 -33.51 -15.52
CA ALA A 430 -13.47 -33.79 -16.89
C ALA A 430 -13.38 -32.58 -17.83
N ASP A 431 -13.55 -31.36 -17.29
CA ASP A 431 -13.38 -30.10 -18.02
C ASP A 431 -11.91 -29.65 -18.19
N GLY A 432 -10.95 -30.36 -17.59
CA GLY A 432 -9.53 -30.04 -17.68
C GLY A 432 -9.06 -28.83 -16.86
N LYS A 433 -9.92 -28.22 -16.04
CA LYS A 433 -9.60 -26.97 -15.33
C LYS A 433 -8.80 -27.15 -14.04
N PHE A 434 -9.00 -28.27 -13.35
CA PHE A 434 -8.34 -28.56 -12.08
C PHE A 434 -7.68 -29.92 -12.10
N ILE A 435 -6.56 -30.02 -11.37
CA ILE A 435 -5.82 -31.27 -11.17
C ILE A 435 -5.67 -31.52 -9.67
N TYR A 436 -5.93 -32.74 -9.23
CA TYR A 436 -5.59 -33.14 -7.87
C TYR A 436 -4.09 -33.37 -7.76
N ALA A 437 -3.46 -32.67 -6.83
CA ALA A 437 -2.01 -32.61 -6.67
C ALA A 437 -1.58 -32.85 -5.23
N ARG A 438 -0.35 -33.33 -5.08
CA ARG A 438 0.37 -33.42 -3.81
C ARG A 438 1.64 -32.59 -3.88
N CYS A 439 1.85 -31.75 -2.88
CA CYS A 439 3.14 -31.13 -2.57
C CYS A 439 3.70 -31.76 -1.29
N VAL A 440 4.91 -31.35 -0.90
CA VAL A 440 5.61 -31.90 0.27
C VAL A 440 4.79 -31.77 1.57
N CYS A 441 3.96 -30.73 1.71
CA CYS A 441 3.27 -30.44 2.96
C CYS A 441 1.73 -30.52 2.89
N CYS A 442 1.14 -30.77 1.72
CA CYS A 442 -0.31 -30.74 1.54
C CYS A 442 -0.77 -31.48 0.28
N GLU A 443 -2.08 -31.69 0.17
CA GLU A 443 -2.75 -32.21 -1.02
C GLU A 443 -4.07 -31.48 -1.28
N GLY A 444 -4.52 -31.46 -2.55
CA GLY A 444 -5.76 -30.82 -2.96
C GLY A 444 -5.84 -30.56 -4.45
N TRP A 445 -6.88 -29.83 -4.87
CA TRP A 445 -7.11 -29.41 -6.23
C TRP A 445 -6.40 -28.08 -6.52
N VAL A 446 -5.61 -28.06 -7.59
CA VAL A 446 -4.94 -26.86 -8.13
C VAL A 446 -5.46 -26.56 -9.53
N LYS A 447 -5.45 -25.27 -9.92
CA LYS A 447 -5.75 -24.89 -11.30
C LYS A 447 -4.72 -25.47 -12.26
N SER A 448 -5.18 -26.03 -13.37
CA SER A 448 -4.31 -26.67 -14.37
C SER A 448 -3.43 -25.68 -15.14
N GLU A 449 -3.80 -24.41 -15.17
CA GLU A 449 -3.04 -23.33 -15.81
C GLU A 449 -1.83 -22.87 -14.97
N ASP A 450 -1.85 -23.11 -13.66
CA ASP A 450 -0.81 -22.66 -12.72
C ASP A 450 0.35 -23.66 -12.58
N VAL A 451 0.27 -24.80 -13.28
CA VAL A 451 1.24 -25.90 -13.20
C VAL A 451 1.69 -26.34 -14.58
N ALA A 452 2.97 -26.68 -14.70
CA ALA A 452 3.54 -27.21 -15.93
C ALA A 452 4.06 -28.64 -15.74
N VAL A 453 3.67 -29.52 -16.65
CA VAL A 453 3.93 -30.97 -16.56
C VAL A 453 5.29 -31.30 -17.15
N CYS A 454 6.18 -31.87 -16.34
CA CYS A 454 7.45 -32.40 -16.79
C CYS A 454 7.24 -33.64 -17.66
N ARG A 455 8.10 -33.80 -18.68
CA ARG A 455 8.07 -34.96 -19.58
C ARG A 455 8.26 -36.28 -18.84
N ASP A 456 9.11 -36.28 -17.81
CA ASP A 456 9.49 -37.46 -17.05
C ASP A 456 9.99 -37.08 -15.64
N LYS A 457 10.19 -38.08 -14.78
CA LYS A 457 10.72 -37.92 -13.42
C LYS A 457 12.10 -37.25 -13.42
N ALA A 458 12.93 -37.47 -14.44
CA ALA A 458 14.29 -36.92 -14.47
C ALA A 458 14.28 -35.40 -14.73
N GLU A 459 13.43 -34.91 -15.64
CA GLU A 459 13.21 -33.47 -15.83
C GLU A 459 12.69 -32.82 -14.55
N TRP A 460 11.76 -33.48 -13.85
CA TRP A 460 11.25 -33.00 -12.57
C TRP A 460 12.31 -32.99 -11.44
N GLN A 461 13.15 -34.02 -11.35
CA GLN A 461 14.28 -34.04 -10.40
C GLN A 461 15.26 -32.90 -10.66
N ASN A 462 15.56 -32.60 -11.93
CA ASN A 462 16.43 -31.48 -12.27
C ASN A 462 15.78 -30.14 -11.93
N ALA A 463 14.47 -30.00 -12.20
CA ALA A 463 13.73 -28.77 -11.95
C ALA A 463 13.53 -28.47 -10.46
N LYS A 464 13.49 -29.48 -9.56
CA LYS A 464 13.34 -29.24 -8.11
C LYS A 464 14.66 -29.12 -7.35
N ASN A 465 15.75 -29.70 -7.86
CA ASN A 465 17.04 -29.79 -7.17
C ASN A 465 18.09 -28.83 -7.80
N HIS A 466 18.07 -27.57 -7.36
CA HIS A 466 19.03 -26.57 -7.82
C HIS A 466 20.35 -26.62 -7.03
N LYS A 467 21.49 -26.70 -7.73
CA LYS A 467 22.81 -26.62 -7.10
C LYS A 467 23.14 -25.20 -6.64
N ASN A 468 22.98 -24.24 -7.56
CA ASN A 468 23.13 -22.81 -7.33
C ASN A 468 21.76 -22.17 -7.52
N PHE A 469 21.22 -21.54 -6.47
CA PHE A 469 19.91 -20.93 -6.53
C PHE A 469 19.90 -19.55 -5.90
N LEU A 470 18.98 -18.73 -6.38
CA LEU A 470 18.56 -17.50 -5.74
C LEU A 470 17.32 -17.80 -4.90
N LEU A 471 17.37 -17.43 -3.63
CA LEU A 471 16.30 -17.55 -2.66
C LEU A 471 15.61 -16.19 -2.53
N VAL A 472 14.27 -16.18 -2.59
CA VAL A 472 13.48 -15.01 -2.22
C VAL A 472 13.42 -14.91 -0.69
N THR A 473 13.84 -13.76 -0.16
CA THR A 473 13.86 -13.48 1.29
C THR A 473 12.93 -12.33 1.68
N GLY A 474 12.43 -11.55 0.73
CA GLY A 474 11.38 -10.56 0.98
C GLY A 474 10.00 -11.21 1.12
N GLY A 475 9.07 -10.52 1.81
CA GLY A 475 7.68 -10.96 1.91
C GLY A 475 7.02 -11.15 0.54
N LYS A 476 7.19 -10.18 -0.37
CA LYS A 476 6.79 -10.24 -1.78
C LYS A 476 7.85 -9.62 -2.68
N VAL A 477 8.33 -10.37 -3.66
CA VAL A 477 9.27 -9.92 -4.70
C VAL A 477 8.62 -10.13 -6.06
N TYR A 478 8.70 -9.12 -6.91
CA TYR A 478 8.13 -9.15 -8.26
C TYR A 478 9.23 -9.11 -9.31
N LEU A 479 9.05 -9.89 -10.37
CA LEU A 479 9.74 -9.61 -11.63
C LEU A 479 9.22 -8.30 -12.21
N GLU A 480 10.09 -7.55 -12.87
CA GLU A 480 9.69 -6.34 -13.59
C GLU A 480 8.75 -6.69 -14.76
N GLU A 481 7.92 -5.72 -15.16
CA GLU A 481 7.09 -5.87 -16.36
C GLU A 481 7.94 -6.04 -17.62
N SER A 482 7.48 -6.87 -18.55
CA SER A 482 8.16 -7.20 -19.80
C SER A 482 7.16 -7.59 -20.90
N PHE A 483 7.59 -7.51 -22.16
CA PHE A 483 6.75 -7.97 -23.29
C PHE A 483 6.59 -9.49 -23.35
N ASP A 484 7.45 -10.23 -22.66
CA ASP A 484 7.29 -11.67 -22.51
C ASP A 484 6.34 -11.94 -21.33
N LYS A 485 5.07 -12.22 -21.68
CA LYS A 485 3.99 -12.50 -20.73
C LYS A 485 4.30 -13.64 -19.75
N ASP A 486 5.20 -14.56 -20.11
CA ASP A 486 5.50 -15.73 -19.28
C ASP A 486 6.42 -15.37 -18.10
N ILE A 487 7.11 -14.22 -18.15
CA ILE A 487 8.01 -13.75 -17.09
C ILE A 487 7.62 -12.36 -16.56
N SER A 488 6.65 -11.68 -17.16
CA SER A 488 6.21 -10.34 -16.76
C SER A 488 5.52 -10.35 -15.39
N GLY A 489 5.93 -9.46 -14.49
CA GLY A 489 5.18 -9.15 -13.26
C GLY A 489 5.00 -10.33 -12.28
N LYS A 490 5.74 -11.44 -12.44
CA LYS A 490 5.56 -12.63 -11.62
C LYS A 490 5.89 -12.33 -10.17
N MET A 491 4.96 -12.68 -9.29
CA MET A 491 5.12 -12.50 -7.85
C MET A 491 5.65 -13.78 -7.21
N MET A 492 6.65 -13.60 -6.35
CA MET A 492 7.25 -14.67 -5.55
C MET A 492 7.20 -14.24 -4.08
N THR A 493 6.95 -15.18 -3.19
CA THR A 493 7.05 -14.96 -1.74
C THR A 493 8.29 -15.63 -1.18
N MET A 494 8.58 -15.26 0.07
CA MET A 494 9.66 -15.81 0.89
C MET A 494 9.73 -17.34 0.80
N GLY A 495 10.94 -17.87 0.60
CA GLY A 495 11.17 -19.31 0.44
C GLY A 495 11.14 -19.82 -1.00
N THR A 496 10.71 -19.01 -1.97
CA THR A 496 10.81 -19.35 -3.41
C THR A 496 12.29 -19.52 -3.80
N LYS A 497 12.62 -20.65 -4.45
CA LYS A 497 13.97 -20.95 -4.97
C LYS A 497 13.93 -20.99 -6.49
N LEU A 498 14.86 -20.29 -7.13
CA LEU A 498 15.06 -20.34 -8.58
C LEU A 498 16.51 -20.65 -8.91
N GLU A 499 16.76 -21.51 -9.90
CA GLU A 499 18.13 -21.79 -10.36
C GLU A 499 18.80 -20.52 -10.88
N LEU A 500 20.05 -20.27 -10.47
CA LEU A 500 20.85 -19.19 -11.04
C LEU A 500 21.28 -19.58 -12.47
N ALA A 501 21.11 -18.66 -13.41
CA ALA A 501 21.53 -18.86 -14.79
C ALA A 501 22.92 -18.23 -15.03
N GLU A 502 23.89 -19.05 -15.45
CA GLU A 502 25.26 -18.61 -15.71
C GLU A 502 25.50 -18.32 -17.19
N ASN A 503 26.35 -17.33 -17.49
CA ASN A 503 26.82 -17.01 -18.85
C ASN A 503 25.69 -16.78 -19.88
N VAL A 504 24.54 -16.25 -19.44
CA VAL A 504 23.42 -15.96 -20.34
C VAL A 504 23.75 -14.77 -21.24
N ASP A 505 23.64 -14.98 -22.54
CA ASP A 505 23.76 -13.93 -23.53
C ASP A 505 22.40 -13.25 -23.74
N PHE A 506 22.26 -12.02 -23.25
CA PHE A 506 21.05 -11.20 -23.43
C PHE A 506 21.07 -10.38 -24.74
N LYS A 507 22.00 -10.65 -25.68
CA LYS A 507 22.11 -9.89 -26.96
C LYS A 507 20.85 -9.91 -27.81
N ASP A 508 20.06 -10.98 -27.73
CA ASP A 508 18.81 -11.12 -28.48
C ASP A 508 17.59 -10.55 -27.73
N THR A 509 17.81 -9.95 -26.56
CA THR A 509 16.78 -9.23 -25.80
C THR A 509 17.03 -7.72 -25.84
N ASN A 510 15.98 -6.92 -25.63
CA ASN A 510 16.12 -5.46 -25.49
C ASN A 510 16.52 -5.05 -24.05
N ARG A 511 17.09 -5.97 -23.24
CA ARG A 511 17.42 -5.74 -21.82
C ARG A 511 18.65 -6.55 -21.38
N LEU A 512 19.72 -5.86 -21.00
CA LEU A 512 20.92 -6.46 -20.40
C LEU A 512 20.75 -6.78 -18.91
N SER A 513 21.65 -7.61 -18.36
CA SER A 513 21.60 -8.12 -16.98
C SER A 513 22.38 -7.28 -15.94
N TRP A 514 22.86 -6.09 -16.28
CA TRP A 514 23.58 -5.25 -15.30
C TRP A 514 22.73 -5.00 -14.05
N ASN A 515 23.31 -5.20 -12.87
CA ASN A 515 22.62 -5.07 -11.57
C ASN A 515 21.39 -5.98 -11.40
N ASN A 516 21.37 -7.11 -12.10
CA ASN A 516 20.31 -8.12 -11.98
C ASN A 516 20.92 -9.52 -11.87
N TYR A 517 20.29 -10.35 -11.05
CA TYR A 517 20.49 -11.80 -11.07
C TYR A 517 19.74 -12.39 -12.25
N ALA A 518 20.40 -13.22 -13.05
CA ALA A 518 19.76 -14.05 -14.05
C ALA A 518 19.33 -15.39 -13.41
N VAL A 519 18.07 -15.76 -13.57
CA VAL A 519 17.49 -16.98 -13.01
C VAL A 519 16.73 -17.76 -14.08
N LYS A 520 16.59 -19.07 -13.89
CA LYS A 520 15.68 -19.89 -14.69
C LYS A 520 14.32 -19.92 -14.00
N LEU A 521 13.33 -19.33 -14.67
CA LEU A 521 11.94 -19.32 -14.23
C LEU A 521 11.21 -20.51 -14.86
N PRO A 522 10.51 -21.35 -14.06
CA PRO A 522 9.63 -22.37 -14.61
C PRO A 522 8.44 -21.71 -15.30
N VAL A 523 8.15 -22.13 -16.54
CA VAL A 523 7.02 -21.62 -17.32
C VAL A 523 6.24 -22.77 -17.95
N ARG A 524 4.96 -22.50 -18.23
CA ARG A 524 4.04 -23.47 -18.85
C ARG A 524 3.92 -23.18 -20.33
N ARG A 525 4.24 -24.15 -21.19
CA ARG A 525 3.99 -24.04 -22.64
C ARG A 525 2.48 -24.10 -22.92
N GLU A 526 2.07 -23.73 -24.13
CA GLU A 526 0.67 -23.80 -24.56
C GLU A 526 0.08 -25.22 -24.45
N ASP A 527 0.90 -26.25 -24.69
CA ASP A 527 0.53 -27.66 -24.54
C ASP A 527 0.49 -28.16 -23.07
N GLY A 528 0.83 -27.30 -22.10
CA GLY A 528 0.90 -27.61 -20.68
C GLY A 528 2.20 -28.25 -20.20
N SER A 529 3.17 -28.46 -21.09
CA SER A 529 4.47 -28.99 -20.70
C SER A 529 5.35 -27.95 -19.99
N TYR A 530 6.24 -28.46 -19.15
CA TYR A 530 7.28 -27.69 -18.45
C TYR A 530 8.32 -27.14 -19.42
N ALA A 531 8.66 -25.87 -19.22
CA ALA A 531 9.82 -25.22 -19.83
C ALA A 531 10.49 -24.28 -18.83
N GLU A 532 11.66 -23.79 -19.20
CA GLU A 532 12.36 -22.76 -18.46
C GLU A 532 12.56 -21.54 -19.37
N LYS A 533 12.40 -20.35 -18.79
CA LYS A 533 12.82 -19.10 -19.42
C LYS A 533 13.79 -18.37 -18.50
N THR A 534 14.77 -17.69 -19.07
CA THR A 534 15.62 -16.82 -18.27
C THR A 534 14.85 -15.56 -17.91
N ALA A 535 14.82 -15.24 -16.62
CA ALA A 535 14.28 -14.02 -16.06
C ALA A 535 15.37 -13.23 -15.32
N LEU A 536 15.12 -11.93 -15.11
CA LEU A 536 16.02 -11.03 -14.38
C LEU A 536 15.34 -10.56 -13.10
N ILE A 537 16.01 -10.75 -11.96
CA ILE A 537 15.63 -10.20 -10.67
C ILE A 537 16.63 -9.11 -10.30
N SER A 538 16.15 -7.90 -10.03
CA SER A 538 17.03 -6.78 -9.67
C SER A 538 17.76 -7.02 -8.35
N GLU A 539 19.03 -6.61 -8.28
CA GLU A 539 19.87 -6.85 -7.11
C GLU A 539 19.40 -6.11 -5.84
N ASN A 540 18.52 -5.12 -5.98
CA ASN A 540 17.93 -4.38 -4.88
C ASN A 540 16.69 -5.05 -4.26
N ARG A 541 16.24 -6.18 -4.80
CA ARG A 541 15.15 -6.98 -4.22
C ARG A 541 15.69 -7.76 -3.03
N ASP A 542 14.82 -8.05 -2.07
CA ASP A 542 15.17 -8.91 -0.93
C ASP A 542 15.30 -10.37 -1.41
N VAL A 543 16.51 -10.71 -1.86
CA VAL A 543 16.91 -12.03 -2.33
C VAL A 543 18.31 -12.39 -1.81
N ASN A 544 18.65 -13.67 -1.80
CA ASN A 544 19.96 -14.16 -1.36
C ASN A 544 20.43 -15.33 -2.23
N ILE A 545 21.74 -15.40 -2.52
CA ILE A 545 22.31 -16.59 -3.16
C ILE A 545 22.41 -17.69 -2.11
N GLY A 546 21.72 -18.80 -2.35
CA GLY A 546 21.57 -19.88 -1.37
C GLY A 546 20.71 -19.50 -0.17
N PHE A 547 20.62 -20.40 0.80
CA PHE A 547 19.92 -20.15 2.06
C PHE A 547 20.65 -19.13 2.95
N LEU A 548 19.89 -18.41 3.76
CA LEU A 548 20.45 -17.56 4.80
C LEU A 548 21.09 -18.40 5.91
N PRO A 549 22.12 -17.91 6.61
CA PRO A 549 22.61 -18.53 7.83
C PRO A 549 21.47 -18.65 8.86
N TYR A 550 21.29 -19.84 9.44
CA TYR A 550 20.23 -20.06 10.43
C TYR A 550 20.66 -19.55 11.80
N THR A 551 20.29 -18.31 12.11
CA THR A 551 20.57 -17.63 13.39
C THR A 551 19.28 -17.04 13.96
N THR A 552 19.23 -16.84 15.28
CA THR A 552 18.09 -16.22 15.97
C THR A 552 17.76 -14.84 15.38
N GLY A 553 18.78 -14.01 15.15
CA GLY A 553 18.62 -12.67 14.57
C GLY A 553 18.04 -12.69 13.16
N ASN A 554 18.48 -13.65 12.32
CA ASN A 554 17.94 -13.76 10.95
C ASN A 554 16.49 -14.25 10.94
N VAL A 555 16.11 -15.19 11.81
CA VAL A 555 14.72 -15.66 11.91
C VAL A 555 13.78 -14.50 12.23
N VAL A 556 14.12 -13.72 13.26
CA VAL A 556 13.34 -12.54 13.65
C VAL A 556 13.34 -11.50 12.52
N ALA A 557 14.49 -11.19 11.92
CA ALA A 557 14.57 -10.23 10.81
C ALA A 557 13.67 -10.63 9.63
N GLN A 558 13.57 -11.92 9.30
CA GLN A 558 12.70 -12.40 8.23
C GLN A 558 11.22 -12.32 8.59
N ALA A 559 10.84 -12.65 9.82
CA ALA A 559 9.45 -12.51 10.27
C ALA A 559 8.92 -11.06 10.09
N TYR A 560 9.77 -10.06 10.32
CA TYR A 560 9.40 -8.64 10.16
C TYR A 560 9.27 -8.18 8.70
N LYS A 561 9.77 -8.92 7.71
CA LYS A 561 9.61 -8.57 6.29
C LYS A 561 8.16 -8.62 5.82
N SER A 562 7.29 -9.28 6.58
CA SER A 562 5.85 -9.39 6.31
C SER A 562 5.01 -8.64 7.35
N LEU A 563 5.60 -7.82 8.24
CA LEU A 563 4.82 -7.09 9.25
C LEU A 563 3.77 -6.19 8.59
N GLY A 564 2.50 -6.35 8.98
CA GLY A 564 1.36 -5.63 8.40
C GLY A 564 0.79 -6.23 7.12
N ASP A 565 1.40 -7.28 6.56
CA ASP A 565 0.81 -8.01 5.44
C ASP A 565 -0.52 -8.66 5.86
N ARG A 566 -1.41 -8.83 4.89
CA ARG A 566 -2.77 -9.32 5.09
C ARG A 566 -2.80 -10.80 5.50
N TYR A 567 -3.75 -11.17 6.35
CA TYR A 567 -4.08 -12.58 6.61
C TYR A 567 -4.86 -13.17 5.43
N GLY A 568 -4.46 -14.35 4.97
CA GLY A 568 -5.10 -15.16 3.94
C GLY A 568 -5.19 -16.62 4.33
N TRP A 569 -6.36 -17.05 4.82
CA TRP A 569 -6.62 -18.44 5.20
C TRP A 569 -6.21 -19.40 4.07
N GLY A 570 -5.45 -20.45 4.40
CA GLY A 570 -5.09 -21.46 3.39
C GLY A 570 -4.18 -20.94 2.27
N GLY A 571 -3.63 -19.72 2.37
CA GLY A 571 -2.83 -19.10 1.32
C GLY A 571 -3.57 -18.17 0.37
N MET A 572 -4.86 -17.90 0.62
CA MET A 572 -5.69 -17.01 -0.18
C MET A 572 -5.14 -15.58 -0.28
N MET A 573 -5.67 -14.80 -1.25
CA MET A 573 -5.32 -13.39 -1.46
C MET A 573 -3.81 -13.15 -1.65
N LEU A 574 -3.09 -14.18 -2.13
CA LEU A 574 -1.63 -14.14 -2.27
C LEU A 574 -0.92 -13.79 -0.95
N SER A 575 -1.44 -14.33 0.15
CA SER A 575 -0.96 -14.06 1.51
C SER A 575 -0.79 -15.34 2.32
N GLN A 576 -0.34 -15.19 3.55
CA GLN A 576 -0.08 -16.27 4.50
C GLN A 576 -1.24 -16.40 5.48
N ASP A 577 -1.29 -17.51 6.19
CA ASP A 577 -2.00 -17.68 7.45
C ASP A 577 -0.99 -17.94 8.56
N CYS A 578 -1.44 -18.13 9.81
CA CYS A 578 -0.56 -18.28 10.95
C CYS A 578 0.56 -19.31 10.76
N SER A 579 0.25 -20.46 10.12
CA SER A 579 1.22 -21.54 9.96
C SER A 579 2.05 -21.48 8.69
N SER A 580 1.50 -20.94 7.61
CA SER A 580 2.28 -20.65 6.40
C SER A 580 3.24 -19.47 6.60
N PHE A 581 2.91 -18.49 7.45
CA PHE A 581 3.83 -17.41 7.84
C PHE A 581 5.09 -17.98 8.50
N VAL A 582 4.93 -18.79 9.55
CA VAL A 582 6.06 -19.42 10.23
C VAL A 582 6.85 -20.31 9.26
N ARG A 583 6.16 -21.13 8.46
CA ARG A 583 6.81 -21.98 7.45
C ARG A 583 7.64 -21.19 6.45
N GLU A 584 7.09 -20.13 5.86
CA GLU A 584 7.80 -19.33 4.84
C GLU A 584 9.03 -18.62 5.43
N VAL A 585 8.99 -18.18 6.70
CA VAL A 585 10.18 -17.70 7.42
C VAL A 585 11.25 -18.78 7.53
N TYR A 586 10.87 -20.00 7.94
CA TYR A 586 11.82 -21.10 8.11
C TYR A 586 12.39 -21.65 6.79
N LEU A 587 11.64 -21.54 5.68
CA LEU A 587 12.12 -21.90 4.35
C LEU A 587 13.35 -21.08 3.92
N CYS A 588 13.52 -19.85 4.40
CA CYS A 588 14.71 -19.05 4.10
C CYS A 588 16.02 -19.67 4.61
N PHE A 589 15.91 -20.56 5.59
CA PHE A 589 17.04 -21.26 6.19
C PHE A 589 17.18 -22.69 5.67
N GLY A 590 16.28 -23.14 4.79
CA GLY A 590 16.23 -24.50 4.28
C GLY A 590 15.53 -25.50 5.20
N ILE A 591 14.79 -25.02 6.21
CA ILE A 591 14.02 -25.87 7.13
C ILE A 591 12.60 -25.96 6.60
N VAL A 592 12.12 -27.18 6.32
CA VAL A 592 10.82 -27.43 5.68
C VAL A 592 9.81 -27.86 6.74
N LEU A 593 9.01 -26.90 7.21
CA LEU A 593 8.00 -27.18 8.23
C LEU A 593 6.73 -27.83 7.64
N PRO A 594 6.00 -28.61 8.45
CA PRO A 594 4.66 -29.10 8.11
C PRO A 594 3.67 -27.95 7.91
N ARG A 595 2.56 -28.23 7.21
CA ARG A 595 1.62 -27.18 6.80
C ARG A 595 0.77 -26.61 7.94
N ASN A 596 0.20 -27.46 8.78
CA ASN A 596 -0.81 -27.06 9.77
C ASN A 596 -0.23 -26.91 11.18
N THR A 597 -0.84 -26.05 11.99
CA THR A 597 -0.41 -25.79 13.39
C THR A 597 -0.28 -27.07 14.22
N THR A 598 -1.22 -28.00 14.11
CA THR A 598 -1.18 -29.29 14.81
C THR A 598 -0.02 -30.18 14.36
N TRP A 599 0.38 -30.08 13.09
CA TRP A 599 1.48 -30.84 12.50
C TRP A 599 2.84 -30.21 12.86
N GLN A 600 2.92 -28.88 12.87
CA GLN A 600 4.10 -28.15 13.35
C GLN A 600 4.34 -28.41 14.85
N ALA A 601 3.27 -28.42 15.67
CA ALA A 601 3.37 -28.81 17.07
C ALA A 601 3.82 -30.26 17.29
N ALA A 602 3.76 -31.11 16.25
CA ALA A 602 4.18 -32.50 16.31
C ALA A 602 5.61 -32.74 15.77
N MET A 603 6.30 -31.69 15.30
CA MET A 603 7.68 -31.81 14.81
C MET A 603 8.62 -32.40 15.87
N PRO A 604 9.59 -33.24 15.49
CA PRO A 604 10.52 -33.89 16.40
C PRO A 604 11.66 -32.96 16.85
N THR A 605 11.36 -31.72 17.22
CA THR A 605 12.32 -30.75 17.76
C THR A 605 12.22 -30.66 19.29
N GLU A 606 13.16 -29.94 19.91
CA GLU A 606 13.06 -29.59 21.32
C GLU A 606 11.69 -28.96 21.63
N THR A 607 11.02 -29.51 22.64
CA THR A 607 9.64 -29.16 23.00
C THR A 607 9.54 -28.90 24.49
N ILE A 608 9.04 -27.73 24.86
CA ILE A 608 8.64 -27.43 26.24
C ILE A 608 7.12 -27.60 26.30
N ASP A 609 6.65 -28.66 26.96
CA ASP A 609 5.22 -28.86 27.21
C ASP A 609 4.74 -27.91 28.31
N LEU A 610 3.72 -27.12 28.01
CA LEU A 610 3.11 -26.14 28.91
C LEU A 610 1.68 -26.53 29.31
N SER A 611 1.22 -27.70 28.88
CA SER A 611 -0.12 -28.19 29.14
C SER A 611 -0.34 -28.38 30.64
N GLY A 612 -1.37 -27.73 31.19
CA GLY A 612 -1.70 -27.81 32.62
C GLY A 612 -0.78 -27.00 33.55
N MET A 613 0.20 -26.26 33.02
CA MET A 613 1.03 -25.36 33.82
C MET A 613 0.28 -24.07 34.21
N THR A 614 0.68 -23.47 35.34
CA THR A 614 0.19 -22.14 35.74
C THR A 614 0.83 -21.04 34.89
N ASP A 615 0.24 -19.85 34.89
CA ASP A 615 0.80 -18.70 34.16
C ASP A 615 2.23 -18.36 34.64
N GLU A 616 2.53 -18.47 35.93
CA GLU A 616 3.88 -18.23 36.47
C GLU A 616 4.90 -19.23 35.94
N GLN A 617 4.52 -20.51 35.81
CA GLN A 617 5.38 -21.54 35.24
C GLN A 617 5.61 -21.31 33.75
N LYS A 618 4.58 -20.88 33.01
CA LYS A 618 4.70 -20.53 31.59
C LYS A 618 5.60 -19.32 31.37
N LYS A 619 5.49 -18.29 32.21
CA LYS A 619 6.39 -17.13 32.20
C LYS A 619 7.84 -17.54 32.43
N ALA A 620 8.10 -18.38 33.43
CA ALA A 620 9.44 -18.88 33.70
C ALA A 620 10.03 -19.71 32.53
N ALA A 621 9.19 -20.44 31.79
CA ALA A 621 9.62 -21.12 30.57
C ALA A 621 9.96 -20.13 29.44
N LEU A 622 9.13 -19.09 29.25
CA LEU A 622 9.36 -18.05 28.24
C LEU A 622 10.61 -17.20 28.53
N ASP A 623 10.95 -16.97 29.80
CA ASP A 623 12.18 -16.26 30.19
C ASP A 623 13.46 -16.96 29.72
N ASN A 624 13.39 -18.29 29.49
CA ASN A 624 14.49 -19.11 28.99
C ASN A 624 14.34 -19.48 27.51
N THR A 625 13.28 -19.00 26.85
CA THR A 625 13.00 -19.31 25.44
C THR A 625 13.70 -18.29 24.54
N PRO A 626 14.44 -18.72 23.50
CA PRO A 626 15.05 -17.79 22.56
C PRO A 626 13.97 -17.17 21.64
N PRO A 627 14.14 -15.90 21.21
CA PRO A 627 13.35 -15.36 20.10
C PRO A 627 13.40 -16.25 18.86
N GLY A 628 12.37 -16.22 18.03
CA GLY A 628 12.21 -17.12 16.89
C GLY A 628 11.60 -18.48 17.24
N ALA A 629 11.52 -18.89 18.51
CA ALA A 629 10.81 -20.10 18.90
C ALA A 629 9.30 -20.01 18.56
N ILE A 630 8.68 -21.14 18.28
CA ILE A 630 7.26 -21.21 17.89
C ILE A 630 6.42 -21.53 19.13
N LEU A 631 5.44 -20.69 19.45
CA LEU A 631 4.51 -20.91 20.54
C LEU A 631 3.16 -21.37 19.98
N PHE A 632 2.50 -22.28 20.70
CA PHE A 632 1.24 -22.87 20.26
C PHE A 632 0.12 -22.63 21.26
N ILE A 633 -1.05 -22.28 20.74
CA ILE A 633 -2.34 -22.37 21.45
C ILE A 633 -3.31 -23.18 20.58
N PRO A 634 -4.43 -23.69 21.12
CA PRO A 634 -5.39 -24.43 20.30
C PRO A 634 -5.93 -23.58 19.14
N GLY A 635 -5.59 -23.97 17.91
CA GLY A 635 -6.02 -23.34 16.67
C GLY A 635 -5.15 -22.19 16.16
N HIS A 636 -4.02 -21.86 16.80
CA HIS A 636 -3.16 -20.75 16.38
C HIS A 636 -1.70 -20.95 16.80
N GLU A 637 -0.77 -20.42 16.02
CA GLU A 637 0.66 -20.42 16.33
C GLU A 637 1.28 -19.05 16.08
N MET A 638 2.40 -18.80 16.74
CA MET A 638 3.04 -17.49 16.78
C MET A 638 4.54 -17.64 16.98
N MET A 639 5.31 -16.66 16.51
CA MET A 639 6.75 -16.61 16.71
C MET A 639 7.09 -15.71 17.89
N TYR A 640 7.84 -16.22 18.85
CA TYR A 640 8.25 -15.49 20.04
C TYR A 640 9.31 -14.42 19.73
N LEU A 641 9.18 -13.23 20.31
CA LEU A 641 10.12 -12.12 20.11
C LEU A 641 11.00 -11.85 21.34
N GLY A 642 10.53 -12.23 22.53
CA GLY A 642 11.19 -11.91 23.80
C GLY A 642 10.22 -11.29 24.81
N SER A 643 10.78 -10.81 25.91
CA SER A 643 10.03 -10.14 26.98
C SER A 643 10.55 -8.73 27.25
N GLU A 644 9.64 -7.83 27.61
CA GLU A 644 9.96 -6.46 28.00
C GLU A 644 8.92 -5.96 29.01
N ASN A 645 9.36 -5.30 30.08
CA ASN A 645 8.49 -4.76 31.14
C ASN A 645 7.53 -5.80 31.75
N GLY A 646 7.96 -7.08 31.83
CA GLY A 646 7.17 -8.17 32.39
C GLY A 646 6.09 -8.73 31.46
N LEU A 647 6.06 -8.30 30.19
CA LEU A 647 5.19 -8.80 29.13
C LEU A 647 6.01 -9.60 28.11
N TYR A 648 5.34 -10.51 27.40
CA TYR A 648 5.95 -11.45 26.45
C TYR A 648 5.35 -11.23 25.08
N TYR A 649 6.19 -10.99 24.07
CA TYR A 649 5.76 -10.51 22.76
C TYR A 649 5.93 -11.55 21.67
N THR A 650 5.06 -11.46 20.68
CA THR A 650 5.03 -12.36 19.53
C THR A 650 4.76 -11.60 18.24
N ILE A 651 5.28 -12.12 17.12
CA ILE A 651 4.86 -11.76 15.77
C ILE A 651 4.10 -12.94 15.16
N ASN A 652 2.95 -12.69 14.56
CA ASN A 652 2.06 -13.73 14.03
C ASN A 652 1.04 -13.17 13.05
N ASP A 653 0.57 -14.01 12.14
CA ASP A 653 -0.52 -13.68 11.23
C ASP A 653 -1.87 -14.12 11.79
N ILE A 654 -2.78 -13.18 12.04
CA ILE A 654 -4.03 -13.46 12.76
C ILE A 654 -5.29 -12.97 12.06
N SER A 655 -6.29 -13.84 12.00
CA SER A 655 -7.62 -13.51 11.49
C SER A 655 -8.43 -12.65 12.47
N SER A 656 -8.54 -13.06 13.73
CA SER A 656 -9.39 -12.39 14.72
C SER A 656 -8.90 -12.56 16.16
N LEU A 657 -9.22 -11.59 17.01
CA LEU A 657 -8.96 -11.60 18.45
C LEU A 657 -10.03 -10.81 19.21
N VAL A 658 -10.08 -10.96 20.53
CA VAL A 658 -10.98 -10.15 21.38
C VAL A 658 -10.46 -8.73 21.45
N SER A 659 -11.34 -7.78 21.15
CA SER A 659 -11.11 -6.35 21.19
C SER A 659 -10.53 -5.96 22.55
N PRO A 660 -9.33 -5.37 22.60
CA PRO A 660 -8.81 -4.81 23.83
C PRO A 660 -9.69 -3.68 24.40
N ALA A 661 -10.46 -3.00 23.54
CA ALA A 661 -11.39 -1.95 23.92
C ALA A 661 -12.76 -2.48 24.38
N ASP A 662 -13.07 -3.74 24.07
CA ASP A 662 -14.31 -4.42 24.49
C ASP A 662 -14.03 -5.88 24.89
N PRO A 663 -13.41 -6.09 26.07
CA PRO A 663 -13.02 -7.42 26.56
C PRO A 663 -14.19 -8.37 26.84
N GLU A 664 -15.43 -7.84 26.93
CA GLU A 664 -16.62 -8.61 27.31
C GLU A 664 -17.28 -9.34 26.13
N GLY A 665 -16.78 -9.19 24.90
CA GLY A 665 -17.22 -10.00 23.77
C GLY A 665 -17.00 -9.41 22.38
N GLY A 666 -16.45 -8.20 22.26
CA GLY A 666 -16.14 -7.61 20.96
C GLY A 666 -15.07 -8.41 20.25
N ILE A 667 -15.38 -9.05 19.12
CA ILE A 667 -14.36 -9.67 18.24
C ILE A 667 -13.94 -8.64 17.19
N ILE A 668 -12.64 -8.37 17.10
CA ILE A 668 -12.05 -7.61 16.00
C ILE A 668 -11.29 -8.54 15.07
N ARG A 669 -11.15 -8.11 13.81
CA ARG A 669 -10.47 -8.86 12.76
C ARG A 669 -9.29 -8.04 12.24
N PRO A 670 -8.11 -8.09 12.89
CA PRO A 670 -6.91 -7.42 12.38
C PRO A 670 -6.60 -7.87 10.95
N ARG A 671 -6.72 -9.19 10.68
CA ARG A 671 -6.41 -9.81 9.38
C ARG A 671 -5.06 -9.37 8.84
N SER A 672 -4.07 -9.43 9.71
CA SER A 672 -2.73 -9.02 9.37
C SER A 672 -1.70 -9.71 10.23
N ILE A 673 -0.45 -9.67 9.77
CA ILE A 673 0.71 -9.95 10.59
C ILE A 673 0.88 -8.80 11.57
N ILE A 674 0.80 -9.10 12.86
CA ILE A 674 0.91 -8.13 13.94
C ILE A 674 1.98 -8.53 14.94
N VAL A 675 2.47 -7.52 15.66
CA VAL A 675 3.13 -7.71 16.95
C VAL A 675 2.08 -7.52 18.03
N ASN A 676 2.02 -8.42 19.00
CA ASN A 676 1.18 -8.29 20.20
C ASN A 676 1.80 -9.06 21.37
N ASP A 677 1.37 -8.73 22.59
CA ASP A 677 1.80 -9.43 23.80
C ASP A 677 0.80 -10.53 24.23
N LEU A 678 1.29 -11.50 25.01
CA LEU A 678 0.52 -12.68 25.42
C LEU A 678 -0.60 -12.41 26.45
N SER A 679 -0.79 -11.18 26.93
CA SER A 679 -1.98 -10.78 27.68
C SER A 679 -3.23 -10.66 26.79
N THR A 680 -3.06 -10.70 25.46
CA THR A 680 -4.14 -10.72 24.48
C THR A 680 -5.20 -11.77 24.83
N LEU A 681 -6.48 -11.41 24.72
CA LEU A 681 -7.60 -12.26 25.12
C LEU A 681 -8.09 -13.14 23.97
N ARG A 682 -8.55 -14.34 24.33
CA ARG A 682 -9.31 -15.25 23.47
C ARG A 682 -10.81 -15.07 23.70
N GLY A 683 -11.63 -15.53 22.75
CA GLY A 683 -13.10 -15.45 22.83
C GLY A 683 -13.73 -16.13 24.06
N ASN A 684 -12.98 -16.96 24.79
CA ASN A 684 -13.41 -17.54 26.06
C ASN A 684 -13.03 -16.71 27.31
N GLY A 685 -12.48 -15.50 27.12
CA GLY A 685 -12.08 -14.58 28.20
C GLY A 685 -10.71 -14.85 28.84
N SER A 686 -9.99 -15.89 28.42
CA SER A 686 -8.64 -16.20 28.93
C SER A 686 -7.54 -15.62 28.04
N THR A 687 -6.36 -15.39 28.62
CA THR A 687 -5.21 -14.81 27.89
C THR A 687 -4.54 -15.84 26.99
N TRP A 688 -3.81 -15.40 25.97
CA TRP A 688 -3.00 -16.29 25.14
C TRP A 688 -1.95 -17.03 25.96
N LEU A 689 -1.32 -16.34 26.92
CA LEU A 689 -0.40 -16.95 27.90
C LEU A 689 -1.05 -18.15 28.59
N SER A 690 -2.24 -17.98 29.16
CA SER A 690 -2.94 -19.06 29.87
C SER A 690 -3.30 -20.23 28.96
N ASN A 691 -3.42 -20.00 27.64
CA ASN A 691 -3.73 -21.02 26.65
C ASN A 691 -2.53 -21.67 25.98
N LEU A 692 -1.29 -21.23 26.25
CA LEU A 692 -0.10 -21.87 25.69
C LEU A 692 -0.09 -23.36 26.02
N THR A 693 0.08 -24.20 24.99
CA THR A 693 0.15 -25.66 25.12
C THR A 693 1.58 -26.16 25.02
N CYS A 694 2.39 -25.58 24.13
CA CYS A 694 3.81 -25.93 24.02
C CYS A 694 4.62 -24.84 23.33
N ILE A 695 5.94 -24.96 23.48
CA ILE A 695 6.97 -24.19 22.77
C ILE A 695 7.79 -25.17 21.95
N LYS A 696 8.05 -24.85 20.68
CA LYS A 696 9.01 -25.54 19.82
C LYS A 696 10.24 -24.69 19.62
N ILE A 697 11.38 -25.25 19.98
CA ILE A 697 12.70 -24.67 19.69
C ILE A 697 13.28 -25.48 18.54
N VAL A 698 13.47 -24.84 17.39
CA VAL A 698 13.98 -25.47 16.17
C VAL A 698 15.51 -25.40 16.21
N LYS A 699 16.16 -26.33 16.90
CA LYS A 699 17.62 -26.40 17.09
C LYS A 699 18.07 -27.84 17.24
#